data_AF-A0A498HN49-F1
#
_entry.id   AF-A0A498HN49-F1
#
_cell.length_a   1.000
_cell.length_b   1.000
_cell.length_c   1.000
_cell.angle_alpha   90.00
_cell.angle_beta   90.00
_cell.angle_gamma   90.00
#
_symmetry.space_group_name_H-M   'P 1'
#
loop_
_entity.id
_entity.type
_entity.pdbx_description
1 polymer ?
#
loop_
_entity_poly.entity_id
_entity_poly.type
_entity_poly.pdbx_seq_one_letter_code
_entity_poly.pdbx_strand_id
1 'polypeptide(L)'
;MGFKSLFSRKKKSSPDVAAAHPDVAATHPAASAAHPAAASAHSRTPSFHSRAQIAELDQVFKKFDVNGDGKISSSELGAIMSSLGQPSSDEELNSMISEVDSDGDGFINFKEFVELNTKGVDSAEALENLKDAFSVYDIDGNGSISAEELYEVLRSLGDECSIDECRQMIGGVDSDGDGMISFEEFKVMMMTGSRYIDPASEGMKCGSTMAASKMLMASFTAFRPLTCAASASYPARLAPHPPDLIKWVRREGGFVHEAVKIAQDSSFGLGLVASEEIPKGSELIVLPEHVPLRFGSIESDGGDGVDSVLDDLARLVPEELWAMKLGLKLLQERAKTGSFWWPYISSLPETFNIPIFFPGEDIKNLQYAPLLYQVNKRCRFLLDFEKEVKHALENLKPNDHPFGGQSVDASSLGWAMSAVSSRAFRLYGKKLRGGNYDIPMMLPLIDMCNHSFNPNAAIVQDQDNRNMKMLVKVLFYCCFFNVIPEFSIGIAVEDLLIEILLSIQVVAETEIKENDGLALNYGCLNNDLFLLDYGFVIPSNPYDSIELKYDGALLDAASMAAGVSSPNFNAPSPWQKEILCQLKLDGEAPLLKVCLGGSELVEGRLLAALRVVLADDIETVQKQDLNKLKSMSAEAPLGIANELAVFRTVIALCVIALGHFPTKIMEDESLLSKGVSDSTELAIQFRIQKKSAIIDVMRNLTRRVKLLASKETATAQG
;
A
#
# COMPACT_ATOMS: atom_id res chain seq x y z
N MET A 1 -38.39 -7.17 -6.54
CA MET A 1 -39.29 -6.14 -5.97
C MET A 1 -38.62 -4.80 -6.22
N GLY A 2 -39.37 -3.76 -6.63
CA GLY A 2 -38.77 -2.49 -7.07
C GLY A 2 -37.99 -1.73 -6.00
N PHE A 3 -37.08 -0.85 -6.43
CA PHE A 3 -36.24 0.06 -5.64
C PHE A 3 -37.05 0.82 -4.57
N LYS A 4 -38.24 1.31 -4.92
CA LYS A 4 -39.18 2.02 -4.02
C LYS A 4 -39.68 1.16 -2.84
N SER A 5 -39.52 -0.18 -2.90
CA SER A 5 -39.78 -1.10 -1.78
C SER A 5 -38.66 -1.12 -0.73
N LEU A 6 -37.47 -0.59 -1.03
CA LEU A 6 -36.37 -0.44 -0.05
C LEU A 6 -36.46 0.89 0.72
N PHE A 7 -37.14 1.90 0.16
CA PHE A 7 -37.15 3.27 0.70
C PHE A 7 -38.53 3.94 0.66
N SER A 8 -39.54 3.40 1.36
CA SER A 8 -40.48 4.25 2.14
C SER A 8 -41.48 3.52 3.04
N ARG A 9 -41.72 4.13 4.20
CA ARG A 9 -42.70 3.75 5.23
C ARG A 9 -44.08 4.29 4.86
N LYS A 10 -45.15 3.46 4.90
CA LYS A 10 -46.53 3.96 4.78
C LYS A 10 -46.79 5.04 5.85
N LYS A 11 -47.19 6.24 5.44
CA LYS A 11 -47.78 7.26 6.33
C LYS A 11 -49.18 7.62 5.81
N LYS A 12 -50.11 7.83 6.73
CA LYS A 12 -51.56 7.97 6.47
C LYS A 12 -52.04 9.25 7.13
N SER A 13 -52.48 10.23 6.35
CA SER A 13 -53.07 11.48 6.84
C SER A 13 -54.07 12.03 5.82
N SER A 14 -55.25 12.40 6.30
CA SER A 14 -56.31 13.10 5.55
C SER A 14 -56.08 14.62 5.63
N PRO A 15 -56.81 15.47 4.89
CA PRO A 15 -56.42 16.87 4.67
C PRO A 15 -56.88 17.82 5.78
N ASP A 16 -56.19 18.96 5.87
CA ASP A 16 -56.59 20.13 6.67
C ASP A 16 -57.23 21.23 5.80
N VAL A 17 -57.97 22.13 6.45
CA VAL A 17 -58.87 23.12 5.82
C VAL A 17 -58.25 24.53 5.83
N ALA A 18 -58.61 25.36 4.86
CA ALA A 18 -57.98 26.66 4.60
C ALA A 18 -58.50 27.84 5.45
N ALA A 19 -57.55 28.72 5.78
CA ALA A 19 -57.62 30.19 5.83
C ALA A 19 -58.71 30.94 6.66
N ALA A 20 -58.23 31.84 7.53
CA ALA A 20 -58.90 33.10 7.88
C ALA A 20 -57.89 34.20 8.33
N HIS A 21 -58.08 35.41 7.80
CA HIS A 21 -57.55 36.70 8.32
C HIS A 21 -58.60 37.30 9.31
N PRO A 22 -58.36 38.40 10.08
CA PRO A 22 -57.64 39.65 9.73
C PRO A 22 -56.57 40.04 10.80
N ASP A 23 -56.20 41.28 11.18
CA ASP A 23 -56.77 42.62 10.95
C ASP A 23 -55.74 43.80 11.02
N VAL A 24 -56.26 45.02 11.04
CA VAL A 24 -55.70 46.33 10.66
C VAL A 24 -54.97 47.16 11.74
N ALA A 25 -54.00 47.92 11.23
CA ALA A 25 -53.21 49.07 11.72
C ALA A 25 -53.76 50.03 12.82
N ALA A 26 -52.83 50.76 13.49
CA ALA A 26 -52.49 52.16 13.14
C ALA A 26 -51.61 52.90 14.18
N THR A 27 -50.57 53.63 13.73
CA THR A 27 -50.24 55.07 14.00
C THR A 27 -48.76 55.44 13.76
N HIS A 28 -48.51 56.66 13.28
CA HIS A 28 -47.21 57.37 13.29
C HIS A 28 -47.37 58.66 14.13
N PRO A 29 -46.27 59.28 14.60
CA PRO A 29 -45.80 60.49 13.91
C PRO A 29 -44.26 60.55 13.72
N ALA A 30 -43.77 61.65 13.14
CA ALA A 30 -42.48 61.72 12.46
C ALA A 30 -41.32 62.40 13.23
N ALA A 31 -40.11 62.14 12.72
CA ALA A 31 -38.93 63.01 12.67
C ALA A 31 -38.20 63.44 13.96
N SER A 32 -36.97 62.92 14.11
CA SER A 32 -35.80 63.63 14.66
C SER A 32 -34.55 63.19 13.90
N ALA A 33 -33.43 63.92 13.99
CA ALA A 33 -32.33 63.86 13.02
C ALA A 33 -30.99 63.31 13.55
N ALA A 34 -30.24 62.72 12.61
CA ALA A 34 -28.77 62.51 12.56
C ALA A 34 -28.06 61.60 13.59
N HIS A 35 -27.29 60.64 13.05
CA HIS A 35 -26.23 59.81 13.64
C HIS A 35 -26.54 58.86 14.82
N PRO A 36 -26.45 57.55 14.55
CA PRO A 36 -25.41 56.68 15.14
C PRO A 36 -24.35 56.29 14.07
N ALA A 37 -23.09 55.94 14.35
CA ALA A 37 -22.46 54.99 15.31
C ALA A 37 -22.28 53.57 14.74
N ALA A 38 -21.12 52.98 15.04
CA ALA A 38 -20.45 51.88 14.33
C ALA A 38 -21.24 50.58 14.05
N ALA A 39 -21.03 50.04 12.84
CA ALA A 39 -21.12 48.60 12.54
C ALA A 39 -19.67 48.03 12.59
N SER A 40 -19.37 47.05 13.45
CA SER A 40 -19.62 45.62 13.22
C SER A 40 -18.82 45.04 12.06
N ALA A 41 -17.57 44.66 12.34
CA ALA A 41 -16.82 43.75 11.48
C ALA A 41 -17.25 42.31 11.77
N HIS A 42 -17.55 41.54 10.73
CA HIS A 42 -17.68 40.08 10.79
C HIS A 42 -16.91 39.50 9.61
N SER A 43 -15.76 38.87 9.89
CA SER A 43 -14.94 38.18 8.91
C SER A 43 -15.68 36.97 8.35
N ARG A 44 -15.89 36.94 7.02
CA ARG A 44 -16.33 35.74 6.30
C ARG A 44 -15.12 35.13 5.57
N THR A 45 -14.86 33.86 5.84
CA THR A 45 -13.93 33.02 5.05
C THR A 45 -14.76 32.10 4.16
N PRO A 46 -14.55 32.06 2.83
CA PRO A 46 -15.31 31.20 1.93
C PRO A 46 -14.93 29.71 2.08
N SER A 47 -15.88 28.82 1.79
CA SER A 47 -15.75 27.37 1.97
C SER A 47 -15.49 26.63 0.64
N PHE A 48 -14.37 25.93 0.54
CA PHE A 48 -13.91 25.19 -0.65
C PHE A 48 -14.66 23.85 -0.87
N HIS A 49 -15.94 23.86 -1.27
CA HIS A 49 -16.68 22.63 -1.60
C HIS A 49 -17.65 22.78 -2.79
N SER A 50 -17.43 22.02 -3.87
CA SER A 50 -18.46 21.59 -4.86
C SER A 50 -17.89 20.82 -6.06
N ARG A 51 -16.84 21.35 -6.72
CA ARG A 51 -16.45 20.93 -8.09
C ARG A 51 -16.01 19.46 -8.28
N ALA A 52 -15.35 18.83 -7.29
CA ALA A 52 -14.80 17.47 -7.46
C ALA A 52 -15.89 16.41 -7.72
N GLN A 53 -17.01 16.48 -6.97
CA GLN A 53 -18.04 15.43 -6.96
C GLN A 53 -18.76 15.28 -8.31
N ILE A 54 -18.92 16.36 -9.08
CA ILE A 54 -19.58 16.30 -10.40
C ILE A 54 -18.64 15.69 -11.45
N ALA A 55 -17.34 15.98 -11.40
CA ALA A 55 -16.35 15.37 -12.28
C ALA A 55 -16.17 13.87 -12.00
N GLU A 56 -16.26 13.45 -10.74
CA GLU A 56 -16.29 12.04 -10.35
C GLU A 56 -17.56 11.34 -10.88
N LEU A 57 -18.74 11.96 -10.77
CA LEU A 57 -19.99 11.40 -11.30
C LEU A 57 -20.00 11.26 -12.84
N ASP A 58 -19.41 12.20 -13.57
CA ASP A 58 -19.19 12.09 -15.03
C ASP A 58 -18.28 10.91 -15.39
N GLN A 59 -17.17 10.73 -14.66
CA GLN A 59 -16.27 9.59 -14.84
C GLN A 59 -16.89 8.24 -14.42
N VAL A 60 -17.87 8.23 -13.54
CA VAL A 60 -18.66 7.03 -13.22
C VAL A 60 -19.68 6.77 -14.33
N PHE A 61 -20.42 7.79 -14.80
CA PHE A 61 -21.40 7.64 -15.87
C PHE A 61 -20.78 7.04 -17.14
N LYS A 62 -19.61 7.55 -17.56
CA LYS A 62 -18.81 7.05 -18.70
C LYS A 62 -18.16 5.66 -18.48
N LYS A 63 -18.40 5.02 -17.34
CA LYS A 63 -18.07 3.59 -17.07
C LYS A 63 -19.31 2.69 -17.11
N PHE A 64 -20.52 3.27 -17.15
CA PHE A 64 -21.80 2.58 -17.34
C PHE A 64 -22.35 2.72 -18.76
N ASP A 65 -22.22 3.89 -19.37
CA ASP A 65 -22.37 4.10 -20.82
C ASP A 65 -21.14 3.47 -21.51
N VAL A 66 -21.33 2.30 -22.13
CA VAL A 66 -20.25 1.51 -22.77
C VAL A 66 -20.19 1.81 -24.27
N ASN A 67 -21.32 2.17 -24.87
CA ASN A 67 -21.44 2.42 -26.30
C ASN A 67 -21.13 3.88 -26.69
N GLY A 68 -21.29 4.83 -25.76
CA GLY A 68 -21.00 6.26 -25.92
C GLY A 68 -22.18 7.11 -26.37
N ASP A 69 -23.44 6.64 -26.28
CA ASP A 69 -24.63 7.38 -26.73
C ASP A 69 -25.14 8.45 -25.75
N GLY A 70 -24.55 8.54 -24.55
CA GLY A 70 -24.94 9.50 -23.52
C GLY A 70 -26.05 9.01 -22.59
N LYS A 71 -26.39 7.72 -22.64
CA LYS A 71 -27.37 7.04 -21.78
C LYS A 71 -26.83 5.68 -21.29
N ILE A 72 -27.53 5.08 -20.34
CA ILE A 72 -27.24 3.74 -19.83
C ILE A 72 -28.41 2.82 -20.18
N SER A 73 -28.16 1.78 -20.97
CA SER A 73 -29.16 0.75 -21.31
C SER A 73 -29.26 -0.38 -20.29
N SER A 74 -30.37 -1.12 -20.29
CA SER A 74 -30.53 -2.36 -19.50
C SER A 74 -29.48 -3.41 -19.85
N SER A 75 -29.06 -3.47 -21.11
CA SER A 75 -27.97 -4.33 -21.60
C SER A 75 -26.61 -3.99 -20.98
N GLU A 76 -26.28 -2.70 -20.81
CA GLU A 76 -24.98 -2.29 -20.27
C GLU A 76 -24.93 -2.44 -18.74
N LEU A 77 -26.02 -2.07 -18.06
CA LEU A 77 -26.22 -2.36 -16.64
C LEU A 77 -26.10 -3.87 -16.36
N GLY A 78 -26.75 -4.70 -17.19
CA GLY A 78 -26.70 -6.16 -17.12
C GLY A 78 -25.32 -6.75 -17.45
N ALA A 79 -24.60 -6.18 -18.41
CA ALA A 79 -23.22 -6.58 -18.74
C ALA A 79 -22.27 -6.30 -17.57
N ILE A 80 -22.40 -5.16 -16.89
CA ILE A 80 -21.62 -4.83 -15.70
C ILE A 80 -21.92 -5.79 -14.55
N MET A 81 -23.20 -6.03 -14.23
CA MET A 81 -23.59 -6.99 -13.18
C MET A 81 -23.11 -8.43 -13.48
N SER A 82 -23.17 -8.85 -14.75
CA SER A 82 -22.64 -10.14 -15.20
C SER A 82 -21.11 -10.22 -15.07
N SER A 83 -20.38 -9.14 -15.41
CA SER A 83 -18.92 -9.07 -15.23
C SER A 83 -18.47 -9.06 -13.76
N LEU A 84 -19.38 -8.75 -12.83
CA LEU A 84 -19.18 -8.84 -11.37
C LEU A 84 -19.59 -10.21 -10.79
N GLY A 85 -19.96 -11.18 -11.63
CA GLY A 85 -20.32 -12.54 -11.20
C GLY A 85 -21.72 -12.70 -10.61
N GLN A 86 -22.61 -11.70 -10.81
CA GLN A 86 -24.02 -11.74 -10.42
C GLN A 86 -24.89 -11.41 -11.66
N PRO A 87 -25.13 -12.37 -12.59
CA PRO A 87 -26.12 -12.17 -13.65
C PRO A 87 -27.52 -11.99 -13.04
N SER A 88 -28.19 -10.90 -13.41
CA SER A 88 -29.60 -10.60 -13.09
C SER A 88 -30.46 -10.71 -14.35
N SER A 89 -31.78 -10.88 -14.20
CA SER A 89 -32.67 -11.00 -15.37
C SER A 89 -33.05 -9.64 -15.96
N ASP A 90 -33.40 -9.64 -17.24
CA ASP A 90 -33.91 -8.46 -17.95
C ASP A 90 -35.12 -7.82 -17.23
N GLU A 91 -35.93 -8.64 -16.57
CA GLU A 91 -37.09 -8.22 -15.77
C GLU A 91 -36.68 -7.44 -14.51
N GLU A 92 -35.54 -7.79 -13.89
CA GLU A 92 -34.95 -7.02 -12.79
C GLU A 92 -34.28 -5.74 -13.31
N LEU A 93 -33.52 -5.82 -14.40
CA LEU A 93 -32.80 -4.69 -14.99
C LEU A 93 -33.75 -3.59 -15.48
N ASN A 94 -34.81 -3.96 -16.20
CA ASN A 94 -35.84 -3.02 -16.65
C ASN A 94 -36.63 -2.43 -15.47
N SER A 95 -36.81 -3.18 -14.36
CA SER A 95 -37.38 -2.62 -13.12
C SER A 95 -36.46 -1.58 -12.47
N MET A 96 -35.13 -1.75 -12.53
CA MET A 96 -34.19 -0.78 -11.96
C MET A 96 -34.18 0.54 -12.74
N ILE A 97 -34.22 0.46 -14.08
CA ILE A 97 -34.21 1.65 -14.95
C ILE A 97 -35.51 2.44 -14.82
N SER A 98 -36.68 1.78 -14.90
CA SER A 98 -38.01 2.41 -14.78
C SER A 98 -38.33 3.08 -13.43
N GLU A 99 -37.38 3.12 -12.50
CA GLU A 99 -37.49 3.84 -11.23
C GLU A 99 -36.60 5.10 -11.15
N VAL A 100 -35.73 5.31 -12.14
CA VAL A 100 -34.83 6.47 -12.31
C VAL A 100 -35.18 7.24 -13.59
N ASP A 101 -35.41 6.51 -14.68
CA ASP A 101 -36.01 6.98 -15.94
C ASP A 101 -37.23 7.86 -15.64
N SER A 102 -37.12 9.14 -16.00
CA SER A 102 -38.04 10.21 -15.62
C SER A 102 -38.68 10.89 -16.83
N ASP A 103 -38.08 10.77 -18.03
CA ASP A 103 -38.74 11.12 -19.30
C ASP A 103 -39.49 9.93 -19.95
N GLY A 104 -39.20 8.70 -19.54
CA GLY A 104 -39.93 7.48 -19.87
C GLY A 104 -39.43 6.75 -21.12
N ASP A 105 -38.19 6.96 -21.53
CA ASP A 105 -37.64 6.42 -22.79
C ASP A 105 -37.03 5.02 -22.70
N GLY A 106 -36.88 4.48 -21.47
CA GLY A 106 -36.34 3.14 -21.22
C GLY A 106 -34.83 3.08 -20.95
N PHE A 107 -34.17 4.22 -20.77
CA PHE A 107 -32.74 4.35 -20.46
C PHE A 107 -32.54 5.23 -19.21
N ILE A 108 -31.29 5.45 -18.79
CA ILE A 108 -30.95 6.49 -17.80
C ILE A 108 -29.99 7.48 -18.46
N ASN A 109 -30.42 8.73 -18.64
CA ASN A 109 -29.56 9.78 -19.20
C ASN A 109 -28.68 10.45 -18.13
N PHE A 110 -27.60 11.13 -18.52
CA PHE A 110 -26.65 11.74 -17.57
C PHE A 110 -27.31 12.72 -16.58
N LYS A 111 -28.35 13.44 -17.02
CA LYS A 111 -29.06 14.39 -16.16
C LYS A 111 -29.86 13.68 -15.06
N GLU A 112 -30.54 12.57 -15.39
CA GLU A 112 -31.26 11.74 -14.41
C GLU A 112 -30.30 11.04 -13.45
N PHE A 113 -29.16 10.55 -13.98
CA PHE A 113 -28.07 10.00 -13.19
C PHE A 113 -27.52 11.02 -12.17
N VAL A 114 -27.36 12.28 -12.56
CA VAL A 114 -26.95 13.37 -11.65
C VAL A 114 -28.09 13.80 -10.70
N GLU A 115 -29.33 13.92 -11.17
CA GLU A 115 -30.48 14.24 -10.31
C GLU A 115 -30.81 13.13 -9.28
N LEU A 116 -30.33 11.90 -9.48
CA LEU A 116 -30.34 10.83 -8.49
C LEU A 116 -29.25 11.01 -7.42
N ASN A 117 -28.13 11.66 -7.75
CA ASN A 117 -26.95 11.80 -6.89
C ASN A 117 -26.79 13.17 -6.19
N THR A 118 -27.33 14.28 -6.73
CA THR A 118 -26.94 15.65 -6.31
C THR A 118 -28.09 16.62 -5.98
N LYS A 119 -29.19 16.15 -5.37
CA LYS A 119 -30.32 17.02 -4.96
C LYS A 119 -29.96 17.92 -3.76
N GLY A 120 -29.32 19.08 -4.01
CA GLY A 120 -29.12 20.07 -2.94
C GLY A 120 -28.33 21.38 -3.17
N VAL A 121 -27.70 21.66 -4.33
CA VAL A 121 -26.84 22.85 -4.50
C VAL A 121 -27.14 23.62 -5.80
N ASP A 122 -27.06 24.95 -5.74
CA ASP A 122 -27.40 25.90 -6.81
C ASP A 122 -26.19 26.23 -7.71
N SER A 123 -26.42 26.58 -8.98
CA SER A 123 -25.38 26.48 -10.04
C SER A 123 -24.62 27.77 -10.38
N ALA A 124 -24.94 28.90 -9.74
CA ALA A 124 -24.34 30.20 -10.06
C ALA A 124 -22.92 30.40 -9.48
N GLU A 125 -22.72 30.07 -8.21
CA GLU A 125 -21.48 30.35 -7.44
C GLU A 125 -20.25 29.62 -7.98
N ALA A 126 -20.46 28.48 -8.65
CA ALA A 126 -19.41 27.71 -9.30
C ALA A 126 -18.81 28.40 -10.55
N LEU A 127 -19.46 29.43 -11.11
CA LEU A 127 -19.01 30.15 -12.30
C LEU A 127 -18.12 31.37 -11.97
N GLU A 128 -18.42 32.10 -10.88
CA GLU A 128 -17.63 33.27 -10.46
C GLU A 128 -16.20 32.86 -10.06
N ASN A 129 -16.08 31.83 -9.21
CA ASN A 129 -14.81 31.24 -8.76
C ASN A 129 -13.88 30.71 -9.88
N LEU A 130 -14.28 30.73 -11.15
CA LEU A 130 -13.40 30.44 -12.29
C LEU A 130 -12.87 31.72 -12.96
N LYS A 131 -13.68 32.78 -12.98
CA LYS A 131 -13.29 34.10 -13.50
C LYS A 131 -12.29 34.78 -12.59
N ASP A 132 -12.48 34.67 -11.28
CA ASP A 132 -11.54 35.21 -10.29
C ASP A 132 -10.14 34.59 -10.49
N ALA A 133 -10.07 33.27 -10.68
CA ALA A 133 -8.82 32.56 -10.96
C ALA A 133 -8.18 32.98 -12.30
N PHE A 134 -8.97 33.26 -13.34
CA PHE A 134 -8.47 33.77 -14.62
C PHE A 134 -7.87 35.18 -14.48
N SER A 135 -8.53 36.07 -13.72
CA SER A 135 -8.07 37.45 -13.47
C SER A 135 -6.79 37.59 -12.64
N VAL A 136 -6.19 36.47 -12.20
CA VAL A 136 -4.85 36.45 -11.59
C VAL A 136 -3.75 36.30 -12.65
N TYR A 137 -4.09 35.79 -13.85
CA TYR A 137 -3.16 35.59 -14.97
C TYR A 137 -3.38 36.58 -16.13
N ASP A 138 -4.60 37.06 -16.33
CA ASP A 138 -4.95 38.18 -17.21
C ASP A 138 -4.63 39.50 -16.46
N ILE A 139 -3.41 40.01 -16.63
CA ILE A 139 -2.84 41.12 -15.84
C ILE A 139 -3.28 42.47 -16.42
N ASP A 140 -3.35 42.60 -17.75
CA ASP A 140 -3.84 43.83 -18.39
C ASP A 140 -5.38 43.90 -18.49
N GLY A 141 -6.07 42.77 -18.33
CA GLY A 141 -7.53 42.66 -18.28
C GLY A 141 -8.19 42.58 -19.66
N ASN A 142 -7.46 42.15 -20.69
CA ASN A 142 -7.97 42.07 -22.06
C ASN A 142 -8.96 40.91 -22.30
N GLY A 143 -8.94 39.86 -21.46
CA GLY A 143 -9.79 38.67 -21.58
C GLY A 143 -9.09 37.41 -22.11
N SER A 144 -7.80 37.49 -22.44
CA SER A 144 -6.91 36.39 -22.84
C SER A 144 -5.53 36.53 -22.19
N ILE A 145 -4.97 35.41 -21.70
CA ILE A 145 -3.66 35.39 -21.03
C ILE A 145 -2.54 35.26 -22.06
N SER A 146 -1.57 36.18 -22.07
CA SER A 146 -0.38 36.10 -22.94
C SER A 146 0.75 35.24 -22.36
N ALA A 147 1.72 34.85 -23.22
CA ALA A 147 2.92 34.14 -22.78
C ALA A 147 3.77 34.98 -21.81
N GLU A 148 3.81 36.29 -22.04
CA GLU A 148 4.53 37.26 -21.23
C GLU A 148 3.90 37.44 -19.83
N GLU A 149 2.57 37.42 -19.72
CA GLU A 149 1.87 37.46 -18.42
C GLU A 149 1.99 36.13 -17.67
N LEU A 150 1.84 35.00 -18.36
CA LEU A 150 2.06 33.67 -17.78
C LEU A 150 3.48 33.55 -17.21
N TYR A 151 4.48 34.06 -17.94
CA TYR A 151 5.87 34.16 -17.48
C TYR A 151 6.03 35.06 -16.24
N GLU A 152 5.41 36.25 -16.22
CA GLU A 152 5.44 37.15 -15.04
C GLU A 152 4.86 36.47 -13.79
N VAL A 153 3.73 35.75 -13.91
CA VAL A 153 3.11 35.03 -12.79
C VAL A 153 3.97 33.85 -12.33
N LEU A 154 4.46 32.99 -13.23
CA LEU A 154 5.30 31.84 -12.87
C LEU A 154 6.59 32.29 -12.17
N ARG A 155 7.24 33.35 -12.67
CA ARG A 155 8.42 33.96 -12.04
C ARG A 155 8.09 34.51 -10.64
N SER A 156 6.89 35.04 -10.42
CA SER A 156 6.44 35.53 -9.10
C SER A 156 6.22 34.41 -8.07
N LEU A 157 5.94 33.18 -8.55
CA LEU A 157 5.77 31.98 -7.74
C LEU A 157 7.09 31.27 -7.43
N GLY A 158 8.21 31.74 -8.01
CA GLY A 158 9.56 31.23 -7.73
C GLY A 158 10.05 30.12 -8.67
N ASP A 159 9.44 29.98 -9.84
CA ASP A 159 9.87 29.03 -10.88
C ASP A 159 10.81 29.71 -11.93
N GLU A 160 11.73 28.95 -12.51
CA GLU A 160 12.75 29.44 -13.48
C GLU A 160 12.43 29.06 -14.94
N CYS A 161 11.14 29.00 -15.30
CA CYS A 161 10.66 28.79 -16.67
C CYS A 161 11.05 29.96 -17.60
N SER A 162 11.44 29.67 -18.84
CA SER A 162 11.74 30.70 -19.86
C SER A 162 10.50 31.14 -20.67
N ILE A 163 10.60 32.28 -21.36
CA ILE A 163 9.48 32.82 -22.16
C ILE A 163 9.10 31.91 -23.34
N ASP A 164 10.06 31.20 -23.93
CA ASP A 164 9.79 30.28 -25.05
C ASP A 164 9.20 28.95 -24.56
N GLU A 165 9.52 28.51 -23.34
CA GLU A 165 8.80 27.43 -22.66
C GLU A 165 7.37 27.84 -22.28
N CYS A 166 7.15 29.09 -21.84
CA CYS A 166 5.80 29.63 -21.60
C CYS A 166 4.96 29.64 -22.90
N ARG A 167 5.54 30.02 -24.04
CA ARG A 167 4.88 29.90 -25.36
C ARG A 167 4.58 28.45 -25.73
N GLN A 168 5.47 27.51 -25.41
CA GLN A 168 5.22 26.08 -25.61
C GLN A 168 4.10 25.54 -24.71
N MET A 169 3.95 26.06 -23.48
CA MET A 169 2.85 25.72 -22.58
C MET A 169 1.50 26.22 -23.13
N ILE A 170 1.45 27.45 -23.64
CA ILE A 170 0.25 28.00 -24.29
C ILE A 170 -0.13 27.15 -25.52
N GLY A 171 0.82 26.83 -26.39
CA GLY A 171 0.58 25.99 -27.59
C GLY A 171 0.16 24.53 -27.30
N GLY A 172 0.05 24.11 -26.04
CA GLY A 172 -0.57 22.85 -25.61
C GLY A 172 -2.05 22.96 -25.22
N VAL A 173 -2.62 24.17 -25.27
CA VAL A 173 -3.95 24.55 -24.74
C VAL A 173 -4.71 25.44 -25.74
N ASP A 174 -4.01 26.41 -26.33
CA ASP A 174 -4.45 27.23 -27.47
C ASP A 174 -5.01 26.33 -28.58
N SER A 175 -6.30 26.52 -28.86
CA SER A 175 -7.13 25.66 -29.69
C SER A 175 -7.63 26.35 -30.96
N ASP A 176 -7.59 27.68 -31.04
CA ASP A 176 -7.87 28.44 -32.28
C ASP A 176 -6.62 29.01 -32.98
N GLY A 177 -5.48 29.05 -32.27
CA GLY A 177 -4.14 29.34 -32.79
C GLY A 177 -3.73 30.81 -32.70
N ASP A 178 -4.33 31.61 -31.81
CA ASP A 178 -4.01 33.04 -31.67
C ASP A 178 -2.72 33.32 -30.87
N GLY A 179 -2.18 32.33 -30.15
CA GLY A 179 -0.96 32.43 -29.33
C GLY A 179 -1.17 32.89 -27.89
N MET A 180 -2.42 32.97 -27.43
CA MET A 180 -2.85 33.34 -26.07
C MET A 180 -3.65 32.19 -25.44
N ILE A 181 -4.20 32.37 -24.23
CA ILE A 181 -5.21 31.47 -23.65
C ILE A 181 -6.48 32.27 -23.35
N SER A 182 -7.57 32.01 -24.07
CA SER A 182 -8.87 32.61 -23.77
C SER A 182 -9.49 32.05 -22.48
N PHE A 183 -10.48 32.74 -21.91
CA PHE A 183 -11.20 32.25 -20.73
C PHE A 183 -11.86 30.87 -20.95
N GLU A 184 -12.19 30.48 -22.19
CA GLU A 184 -12.82 29.18 -22.48
C GLU A 184 -11.78 28.04 -22.46
N GLU A 185 -10.61 28.26 -23.03
CA GLU A 185 -9.48 27.31 -23.05
C GLU A 185 -8.83 27.18 -21.68
N PHE A 186 -8.79 28.25 -20.88
CA PHE A 186 -8.35 28.21 -19.49
C PHE A 186 -9.20 27.24 -18.64
N LYS A 187 -10.52 27.10 -18.93
CA LYS A 187 -11.35 26.07 -18.28
C LYS A 187 -10.89 24.67 -18.69
N VAL A 188 -10.65 24.46 -19.99
CA VAL A 188 -10.19 23.16 -20.52
C VAL A 188 -8.84 22.79 -19.90
N MET A 189 -7.89 23.72 -19.81
CA MET A 189 -6.62 23.54 -19.11
C MET A 189 -6.82 23.13 -17.65
N MET A 190 -7.59 23.91 -16.88
CA MET A 190 -7.85 23.67 -15.46
C MET A 190 -8.67 22.40 -15.18
N MET A 191 -9.38 21.86 -16.19
CA MET A 191 -10.14 20.61 -16.10
C MET A 191 -9.38 19.39 -16.69
N THR A 192 -8.26 19.59 -17.40
CA THR A 192 -7.52 18.53 -18.13
C THR A 192 -6.05 18.39 -17.70
N GLY A 193 -5.53 19.32 -16.88
CA GLY A 193 -4.12 19.45 -16.51
C GLY A 193 -3.52 18.32 -15.68
N SER A 194 -3.14 17.20 -16.32
CA SER A 194 -2.26 16.16 -15.77
C SER A 194 -1.58 15.29 -16.85
N ARG A 195 -1.36 15.82 -18.07
CA ARG A 195 -0.65 15.11 -19.16
C ARG A 195 0.37 16.03 -19.82
N TYR A 196 1.64 15.85 -19.47
CA TYR A 196 2.77 16.42 -20.21
C TYR A 196 3.08 15.53 -21.44
N ILE A 197 3.36 16.13 -22.59
CA ILE A 197 3.77 15.41 -23.81
C ILE A 197 5.21 15.81 -24.17
N ASP A 198 6.00 14.80 -24.55
CA ASP A 198 7.42 14.88 -24.87
C ASP A 198 7.65 15.11 -26.39
N PRO A 199 8.34 16.19 -26.81
CA PRO A 199 8.59 16.49 -28.22
C PRO A 199 10.08 16.48 -28.60
N ALA A 200 10.72 15.31 -28.69
CA ALA A 200 12.12 15.19 -29.13
C ALA A 200 12.41 13.96 -30.03
N SER A 201 11.90 13.95 -31.26
CA SER A 201 12.26 12.95 -32.27
C SER A 201 12.94 13.56 -33.52
N GLU A 202 14.25 13.81 -33.46
CA GLU A 202 15.16 13.53 -34.60
C GLU A 202 16.67 13.61 -34.26
N GLY A 203 17.39 12.50 -34.51
CA GLY A 203 18.65 12.55 -35.27
C GLY A 203 19.95 13.07 -34.64
N MET A 204 20.58 12.32 -33.73
CA MET A 204 22.06 12.20 -33.75
C MET A 204 22.58 10.82 -33.33
N LYS A 205 23.68 10.38 -33.97
CA LYS A 205 24.27 9.03 -33.77
C LYS A 205 25.55 9.07 -32.94
N CYS A 206 25.54 8.43 -31.78
CA CYS A 206 26.74 7.91 -31.12
C CYS A 206 26.32 6.76 -30.18
N GLY A 207 27.02 5.63 -30.05
CA GLY A 207 28.20 5.15 -30.76
C GLY A 207 28.57 3.76 -30.23
N SER A 208 28.20 2.70 -30.97
CA SER A 208 28.13 1.32 -30.44
C SER A 208 29.48 0.60 -30.27
N THR A 209 30.36 1.07 -29.39
CA THR A 209 31.66 0.43 -29.10
C THR A 209 32.09 0.52 -27.63
N MET A 210 31.61 -0.39 -26.77
CA MET A 210 32.32 -0.74 -25.52
C MET A 210 32.16 -2.20 -25.05
N ALA A 211 31.50 -3.08 -25.83
CA ALA A 211 31.24 -4.47 -25.44
C ALA A 211 32.47 -5.42 -25.53
N ALA A 212 33.57 -4.99 -26.16
CA ALA A 212 34.72 -5.86 -26.46
C ALA A 212 35.94 -5.71 -25.53
N SER A 213 36.02 -4.64 -24.72
CA SER A 213 37.26 -4.28 -24.01
C SER A 213 37.34 -4.75 -22.55
N LYS A 214 36.23 -5.20 -21.94
CA LYS A 214 36.25 -5.74 -20.56
C LYS A 214 36.85 -7.15 -20.47
N MET A 215 36.90 -7.92 -21.56
CA MET A 215 37.29 -9.33 -21.53
C MET A 215 38.80 -9.58 -21.39
N LEU A 216 39.65 -8.54 -21.50
CA LEU A 216 41.11 -8.70 -21.51
C LEU A 216 41.85 -8.31 -20.22
N MET A 217 41.14 -7.89 -19.16
CA MET A 217 41.73 -7.47 -17.88
C MET A 217 41.52 -8.47 -16.72
N ALA A 218 40.88 -9.60 -16.99
CA ALA A 218 40.46 -10.58 -15.97
C ALA A 218 41.60 -11.45 -15.37
N SER A 219 42.88 -11.13 -15.63
CA SER A 219 44.03 -11.95 -15.21
C SER A 219 44.88 -11.37 -14.07
N PHE A 220 44.70 -10.10 -13.67
CA PHE A 220 45.57 -9.44 -12.66
C PHE A 220 44.84 -8.43 -11.75
N THR A 221 43.79 -8.87 -11.05
CA THR A 221 43.29 -8.19 -9.83
C THR A 221 42.89 -9.23 -8.76
N ALA A 222 43.05 -8.90 -7.48
CA ALA A 222 42.98 -9.86 -6.37
C ALA A 222 41.65 -9.83 -5.56
N PHE A 223 40.59 -9.26 -6.13
CA PHE A 223 39.34 -8.91 -5.44
C PHE A 223 38.10 -9.43 -6.18
N ARG A 224 37.00 -9.68 -5.43
CA ARG A 224 35.73 -10.18 -5.97
C ARG A 224 34.76 -9.03 -6.28
N PRO A 225 34.32 -8.82 -7.53
CA PRO A 225 33.49 -7.67 -7.90
C PRO A 225 32.13 -7.64 -7.17
N LEU A 226 31.76 -6.46 -6.66
CA LEU A 226 30.45 -6.19 -6.05
C LEU A 226 29.33 -5.94 -7.08
N THR A 227 29.67 -5.48 -8.29
CA THR A 227 28.72 -5.25 -9.38
C THR A 227 27.96 -6.54 -9.74
N CYS A 228 26.63 -6.48 -9.79
CA CYS A 228 25.78 -7.58 -10.29
C CYS A 228 25.42 -7.34 -11.77
N ALA A 229 25.21 -8.39 -12.55
CA ALA A 229 24.76 -8.24 -13.93
C ALA A 229 23.26 -7.88 -14.00
N ALA A 230 22.92 -6.87 -14.80
CA ALA A 230 21.55 -6.68 -15.25
C ALA A 230 21.21 -7.73 -16.33
N SER A 231 20.01 -8.30 -16.24
CA SER A 231 19.50 -9.40 -17.08
C SER A 231 20.34 -10.71 -17.07
N ALA A 232 19.97 -11.60 -16.15
CA ALA A 232 20.09 -13.05 -16.33
C ALA A 232 18.67 -13.63 -16.23
N SER A 233 18.27 -14.47 -17.18
CA SER A 233 17.00 -15.21 -17.09
C SER A 233 17.17 -16.47 -16.25
N TYR A 234 16.24 -16.70 -15.33
CA TYR A 234 16.34 -17.64 -14.20
C TYR A 234 17.42 -17.25 -13.16
N PRO A 235 17.21 -17.57 -11.87
CA PRO A 235 18.09 -17.12 -10.79
C PRO A 235 19.45 -17.85 -10.82
N ALA A 236 20.39 -17.29 -11.56
CA ALA A 236 21.80 -17.62 -11.42
C ALA A 236 22.27 -17.35 -9.98
N ARG A 237 23.05 -18.28 -9.40
CA ARG A 237 23.76 -18.04 -8.15
C ARG A 237 25.00 -17.18 -8.42
N LEU A 238 25.42 -16.38 -7.43
CA LEU A 238 26.62 -15.53 -7.52
C LEU A 238 27.91 -16.27 -7.95
N ALA A 239 27.98 -17.59 -7.79
CA ALA A 239 28.89 -18.44 -8.56
C ALA A 239 28.10 -19.54 -9.29
N PRO A 240 28.39 -19.85 -10.57
CA PRO A 240 27.69 -20.92 -11.30
C PRO A 240 27.94 -22.30 -10.69
N HIS A 241 29.07 -22.50 -10.03
CA HIS A 241 29.43 -23.69 -9.27
C HIS A 241 29.94 -23.27 -7.88
N PRO A 242 29.04 -22.96 -6.93
CA PRO A 242 29.44 -22.60 -5.57
C PRO A 242 29.93 -23.85 -4.82
N PRO A 243 30.67 -23.69 -3.71
CA PRO A 243 30.96 -24.80 -2.80
C PRO A 243 29.66 -25.44 -2.29
N ASP A 244 29.71 -26.74 -2.04
CA ASP A 244 28.57 -27.50 -1.53
C ASP A 244 28.19 -27.04 -0.11
N LEU A 245 27.04 -26.38 0.00
CA LEU A 245 26.57 -25.74 1.22
C LEU A 245 26.24 -26.75 2.34
N ILE A 246 25.73 -27.93 1.98
CA ILE A 246 25.43 -29.01 2.94
C ILE A 246 26.73 -29.60 3.47
N LYS A 247 27.73 -29.84 2.60
CA LYS A 247 29.06 -30.26 3.03
C LYS A 247 29.79 -29.18 3.84
N TRP A 248 29.52 -27.89 3.58
CA TRP A 248 30.05 -26.81 4.41
C TRP A 248 29.47 -26.84 5.83
N VAL A 249 28.14 -26.78 5.97
CA VAL A 249 27.47 -26.82 7.28
C VAL A 249 27.91 -28.06 8.08
N ARG A 250 27.96 -29.25 7.45
CA ARG A 250 28.46 -30.48 8.09
C ARG A 250 29.94 -30.42 8.49
N ARG A 251 30.79 -29.70 7.76
CA ARG A 251 32.22 -29.55 8.08
C ARG A 251 32.46 -28.61 9.25
N GLU A 252 31.68 -27.53 9.35
CA GLU A 252 31.77 -26.58 10.47
C GLU A 252 31.10 -27.09 11.77
N GLY A 253 30.70 -28.37 11.81
CA GLY A 253 30.12 -29.04 12.98
C GLY A 253 28.59 -29.03 13.05
N GLY A 254 27.90 -28.54 12.01
CA GLY A 254 26.44 -28.56 11.92
C GLY A 254 25.87 -29.92 11.52
N PHE A 255 24.59 -30.13 11.81
CA PHE A 255 23.84 -31.30 11.35
C PHE A 255 23.00 -30.94 10.12
N VAL A 256 22.87 -31.89 9.18
CA VAL A 256 21.89 -31.84 8.09
C VAL A 256 21.45 -33.28 7.84
N HIS A 257 20.15 -33.55 7.86
CA HIS A 257 19.56 -34.89 7.66
C HIS A 257 19.96 -35.48 6.29
N GLU A 258 20.15 -36.81 6.19
CA GLU A 258 20.74 -37.43 5.00
C GLU A 258 19.85 -37.32 3.75
N ALA A 259 18.53 -37.39 3.94
CA ALA A 259 17.54 -37.21 2.89
C ALA A 259 17.36 -35.75 2.42
N VAL A 260 17.90 -34.74 3.12
CA VAL A 260 17.74 -33.33 2.73
C VAL A 260 18.75 -32.95 1.65
N LYS A 261 18.26 -32.46 0.52
CA LYS A 261 19.06 -32.08 -0.66
C LYS A 261 18.62 -30.73 -1.20
N ILE A 262 19.53 -29.98 -1.82
CA ILE A 262 19.19 -28.75 -2.56
C ILE A 262 18.77 -29.14 -3.98
N ALA A 263 17.60 -28.68 -4.42
CA ALA A 263 17.05 -28.95 -5.75
C ALA A 263 16.44 -27.69 -6.38
N GLN A 264 16.05 -27.81 -7.65
CA GLN A 264 15.28 -26.80 -8.37
C GLN A 264 13.80 -27.17 -8.29
N ASP A 265 13.01 -26.32 -7.66
CA ASP A 265 11.56 -26.32 -7.71
C ASP A 265 11.06 -25.47 -8.90
N SER A 266 9.90 -25.84 -9.46
CA SER A 266 9.32 -25.19 -10.65
C SER A 266 8.60 -23.87 -10.36
N SER A 267 8.26 -23.58 -9.11
CA SER A 267 7.41 -22.45 -8.71
C SER A 267 8.14 -21.43 -7.84
N PHE A 268 9.11 -21.86 -7.04
CA PHE A 268 9.87 -21.02 -6.10
C PHE A 268 11.37 -20.93 -6.40
N GLY A 269 11.86 -21.64 -7.42
CA GLY A 269 13.26 -21.64 -7.80
C GLY A 269 14.09 -22.63 -6.98
N LEU A 270 15.26 -22.22 -6.47
CA LEU A 270 16.11 -23.13 -5.69
C LEU A 270 15.61 -23.28 -4.25
N GLY A 271 15.40 -24.52 -3.81
CA GLY A 271 14.98 -24.84 -2.45
C GLY A 271 15.57 -26.13 -1.90
N LEU A 272 15.16 -26.49 -0.69
CA LEU A 272 15.42 -27.80 -0.08
C LEU A 272 14.28 -28.77 -0.36
N VAL A 273 14.61 -30.02 -0.66
CA VAL A 273 13.68 -31.14 -0.83
C VAL A 273 14.13 -32.34 0.00
N ALA A 274 13.16 -33.15 0.43
CA ALA A 274 13.40 -34.49 0.94
C ALA A 274 13.55 -35.46 -0.23
N SER A 275 14.55 -36.33 -0.22
CA SER A 275 14.75 -37.35 -1.27
C SER A 275 14.36 -38.76 -0.87
N GLU A 276 13.87 -38.91 0.37
CA GLU A 276 13.37 -40.10 1.03
C GLU A 276 12.33 -39.59 2.06
N GLU A 277 11.44 -40.44 2.56
CA GLU A 277 10.47 -40.05 3.58
C GLU A 277 11.16 -39.63 4.89
N ILE A 278 10.77 -38.48 5.46
CA ILE A 278 11.28 -37.97 6.74
C ILE A 278 10.14 -37.94 7.78
N PRO A 279 10.23 -38.74 8.86
CA PRO A 279 9.21 -38.76 9.90
C PRO A 279 9.04 -37.43 10.65
N LYS A 280 7.82 -37.14 11.09
CA LYS A 280 7.51 -36.01 11.99
C LYS A 280 8.41 -36.03 13.23
N GLY A 281 8.92 -34.87 13.60
CA GLY A 281 9.80 -34.67 14.76
C GLY A 281 11.28 -34.94 14.50
N SER A 282 11.65 -35.41 13.31
CA SER A 282 13.05 -35.53 12.90
C SER A 282 13.75 -34.17 12.90
N GLU A 283 15.00 -34.15 13.34
CA GLU A 283 15.89 -33.02 13.13
C GLU A 283 16.28 -32.96 11.65
N LEU A 284 16.20 -31.78 11.03
CA LEU A 284 16.45 -31.55 9.61
C LEU A 284 17.78 -30.83 9.38
N ILE A 285 18.02 -29.76 10.14
CA ILE A 285 19.24 -28.92 10.10
C ILE A 285 19.56 -28.48 11.53
N VAL A 286 20.83 -28.43 11.92
CA VAL A 286 21.30 -27.71 13.12
C VAL A 286 22.50 -26.86 12.74
N LEU A 287 22.44 -25.55 13.00
CA LEU A 287 23.53 -24.61 12.73
C LEU A 287 24.37 -24.34 13.98
N PRO A 288 25.71 -24.46 13.91
CA PRO A 288 26.63 -23.95 14.92
C PRO A 288 26.57 -22.42 15.01
N GLU A 289 26.78 -21.84 16.19
CA GLU A 289 26.61 -20.41 16.45
C GLU A 289 27.52 -19.46 15.66
N HIS A 290 28.63 -19.96 15.12
CA HIS A 290 29.55 -19.19 14.28
C HIS A 290 29.19 -19.20 12.79
N VAL A 291 28.20 -20.01 12.38
CA VAL A 291 27.74 -20.13 10.98
C VAL A 291 26.74 -19.01 10.58
N PRO A 292 25.73 -18.62 11.39
CA PRO A 292 24.88 -17.46 11.12
C PRO A 292 25.66 -16.19 10.80
N LEU A 293 25.23 -15.46 9.76
CA LEU A 293 25.78 -14.15 9.43
C LEU A 293 24.94 -13.07 10.12
N ARG A 294 25.57 -12.28 10.99
CA ARG A 294 24.94 -11.22 11.79
C ARG A 294 25.75 -9.92 11.71
N PHE A 295 25.13 -8.82 12.14
CA PHE A 295 25.82 -7.55 12.33
C PHE A 295 26.38 -7.46 13.76
N GLY A 296 27.64 -7.02 13.91
CA GLY A 296 28.36 -7.00 15.18
C GLY A 296 28.96 -8.35 15.59
N SER A 297 30.04 -8.29 16.38
CA SER A 297 30.79 -9.45 16.88
C SER A 297 30.38 -9.82 18.31
N ILE A 298 30.54 -11.09 18.67
CA ILE A 298 30.88 -11.43 20.07
C ILE A 298 32.34 -11.01 20.23
N GLU A 299 32.64 -10.28 21.31
CA GLU A 299 33.96 -9.71 21.65
C GLU A 299 34.57 -8.76 20.60
N SER A 300 34.45 -7.45 20.84
CA SER A 300 35.28 -6.41 20.21
C SER A 300 35.85 -5.45 21.26
N ASP A 301 36.67 -5.98 22.17
CA ASP A 301 37.39 -5.19 23.17
C ASP A 301 38.49 -4.33 22.50
N GLY A 302 38.19 -3.06 22.22
CA GLY A 302 39.16 -2.04 21.80
C GLY A 302 39.61 -2.02 20.33
N GLY A 303 38.84 -2.57 19.38
CA GLY A 303 39.20 -2.70 17.96
C GLY A 303 38.94 -1.45 17.08
N ASP A 304 39.71 -0.38 17.25
CA ASP A 304 39.48 0.98 16.69
C ASP A 304 39.77 1.14 15.16
N GLY A 305 39.46 0.14 14.33
CA GLY A 305 40.05 -0.01 12.98
C GLY A 305 39.11 -0.03 11.76
N VAL A 306 38.17 -0.98 11.69
CA VAL A 306 37.39 -1.28 10.45
C VAL A 306 35.89 -1.44 10.70
N ASP A 307 35.51 -2.09 11.80
CA ASP A 307 34.10 -2.22 12.17
C ASP A 307 33.50 -0.86 12.55
N SER A 308 34.31 0.11 13.00
CA SER A 308 33.91 1.50 13.28
C SER A 308 33.26 2.20 12.08
N VAL A 309 33.87 2.12 10.89
CA VAL A 309 33.31 2.69 9.65
C VAL A 309 32.01 2.00 9.25
N LEU A 310 31.91 0.68 9.46
CA LEU A 310 30.70 -0.09 9.16
C LEU A 310 29.56 0.26 10.15
N ASP A 311 29.90 0.46 11.42
CA ASP A 311 29.01 0.91 12.48
C ASP A 311 28.50 2.35 12.25
N ASP A 312 29.36 3.27 11.79
CA ASP A 312 28.94 4.63 11.41
C ASP A 312 27.97 4.62 10.22
N LEU A 313 28.26 3.85 9.18
CA LEU A 313 27.32 3.66 8.07
C LEU A 313 26.02 3.00 8.54
N ALA A 314 26.08 2.03 9.46
CA ALA A 314 24.90 1.40 10.04
C ALA A 314 24.13 2.32 11.01
N ARG A 315 24.75 3.35 11.60
CA ARG A 315 24.08 4.42 12.37
C ARG A 315 23.21 5.30 11.46
N LEU A 316 23.64 5.57 10.23
CA LEU A 316 22.89 6.37 9.25
C LEU A 316 21.66 5.66 8.66
N VAL A 317 21.63 4.32 8.65
CA VAL A 317 20.50 3.54 8.12
C VAL A 317 19.25 3.69 9.01
N PRO A 318 18.07 4.10 8.48
CA PRO A 318 16.81 4.14 9.23
C PRO A 318 16.40 2.78 9.82
N GLU A 319 15.72 2.76 10.96
CA GLU A 319 15.28 1.50 11.62
C GLU A 319 14.34 0.66 10.75
N GLU A 320 13.46 1.33 10.00
CA GLU A 320 12.57 0.73 9.00
C GLU A 320 13.31 0.06 7.83
N LEU A 321 14.58 0.41 7.58
CA LEU A 321 15.43 -0.18 6.54
C LEU A 321 16.56 -1.02 7.16
N TRP A 322 16.32 -1.63 8.33
CA TRP A 322 17.30 -2.46 9.07
C TRP A 322 18.03 -3.50 8.22
N ALA A 323 17.42 -4.01 7.15
CA ALA A 323 18.03 -4.97 6.23
C ALA A 323 19.34 -4.44 5.62
N MET A 324 19.45 -3.13 5.36
CA MET A 324 20.68 -2.52 4.86
C MET A 324 21.82 -2.57 5.89
N LYS A 325 21.54 -2.57 7.21
CA LYS A 325 22.60 -2.68 8.24
C LYS A 325 23.33 -4.01 8.12
N LEU A 326 22.60 -5.14 8.14
CA LEU A 326 23.18 -6.46 7.87
C LEU A 326 23.69 -6.58 6.42
N GLY A 327 23.08 -5.87 5.47
CA GLY A 327 23.54 -5.79 4.08
C GLY A 327 24.95 -5.20 3.92
N LEU A 328 25.33 -4.20 4.72
CA LEU A 328 26.70 -3.68 4.77
C LEU A 328 27.70 -4.77 5.17
N LYS A 329 27.37 -5.59 6.18
CA LYS A 329 28.21 -6.73 6.60
C LYS A 329 28.25 -7.84 5.54
N LEU A 330 27.14 -8.09 4.84
CA LEU A 330 27.11 -8.99 3.68
C LEU A 330 28.03 -8.51 2.54
N LEU A 331 28.06 -7.20 2.25
CA LEU A 331 28.98 -6.62 1.26
C LEU A 331 30.45 -6.70 1.70
N GLN A 332 30.75 -6.44 2.99
CA GLN A 332 32.09 -6.59 3.57
C GLN A 332 32.61 -8.03 3.36
N GLU A 333 31.81 -9.04 3.70
CA GLU A 333 32.20 -10.45 3.54
C GLU A 333 32.15 -10.93 2.08
N ARG A 334 31.31 -10.36 1.20
CA ARG A 334 31.33 -10.61 -0.26
C ARG A 334 32.60 -10.09 -0.92
N ALA A 335 33.08 -8.91 -0.51
CA ALA A 335 34.31 -8.30 -1.03
C ALA A 335 35.59 -9.05 -0.56
N LYS A 336 35.55 -9.63 0.63
CA LYS A 336 36.68 -10.24 1.33
C LYS A 336 37.11 -11.57 0.71
N THR A 337 38.24 -11.54 0.01
CA THR A 337 38.96 -12.74 -0.45
C THR A 337 39.26 -13.65 0.75
N GLY A 338 38.78 -14.89 0.71
CA GLY A 338 38.91 -15.85 1.82
C GLY A 338 37.89 -15.69 2.95
N SER A 339 36.77 -14.97 2.77
CA SER A 339 35.68 -14.94 3.76
C SER A 339 35.19 -16.34 4.14
N PHE A 340 35.01 -16.57 5.45
CA PHE A 340 34.45 -17.79 6.02
C PHE A 340 33.06 -18.12 5.43
N TRP A 341 32.22 -17.10 5.24
CA TRP A 341 30.87 -17.25 4.68
C TRP A 341 30.85 -17.39 3.15
N TRP A 342 31.99 -17.41 2.44
CA TRP A 342 32.00 -17.54 0.98
C TRP A 342 31.20 -18.74 0.41
N PRO A 343 31.21 -19.95 1.01
CA PRO A 343 30.34 -21.05 0.59
C PRO A 343 28.86 -20.69 0.57
N TYR A 344 28.42 -19.90 1.53
CA TYR A 344 27.05 -19.39 1.61
C TYR A 344 26.81 -18.21 0.66
N ILE A 345 27.64 -17.15 0.72
CA ILE A 345 27.46 -15.94 -0.08
C ILE A 345 27.46 -16.26 -1.59
N SER A 346 28.31 -17.19 -2.05
CA SER A 346 28.34 -17.62 -3.46
C SER A 346 27.15 -18.48 -3.89
N SER A 347 26.36 -18.99 -2.93
CA SER A 347 25.12 -19.73 -3.20
C SER A 347 23.88 -18.84 -3.31
N LEU A 348 23.97 -17.57 -2.86
CA LEU A 348 22.89 -16.58 -2.97
C LEU A 348 22.57 -16.23 -4.43
N PRO A 349 21.33 -15.76 -4.73
CA PRO A 349 20.97 -15.23 -6.04
C PRO A 349 21.84 -14.05 -6.48
N GLU A 350 22.17 -13.98 -7.77
CA GLU A 350 22.77 -12.78 -8.38
C GLU A 350 21.73 -11.66 -8.56
N THR A 351 20.47 -12.02 -8.84
CA THR A 351 19.35 -11.10 -9.08
C THR A 351 18.16 -11.43 -8.16
N PHE A 352 17.27 -10.46 -7.94
CA PHE A 352 16.06 -10.61 -7.14
C PHE A 352 14.85 -10.00 -7.87
N ASN A 353 13.70 -10.67 -7.81
CA ASN A 353 12.48 -10.25 -8.51
C ASN A 353 11.65 -9.23 -7.70
N ILE A 354 12.31 -8.30 -6.99
CA ILE A 354 11.62 -7.25 -6.21
C ILE A 354 11.51 -5.93 -6.99
N PRO A 355 10.47 -5.10 -6.77
CA PRO A 355 10.19 -3.91 -7.58
C PRO A 355 11.28 -2.83 -7.69
N ILE A 356 12.28 -2.79 -6.80
CA ILE A 356 13.39 -1.82 -6.95
C ILE A 356 14.33 -2.15 -8.13
N PHE A 357 14.22 -3.35 -8.71
CA PHE A 357 14.93 -3.77 -9.92
C PHE A 357 14.02 -3.84 -11.16
N PHE A 358 12.73 -3.49 -11.04
CA PHE A 358 11.80 -3.54 -12.16
C PHE A 358 12.07 -2.39 -13.15
N PRO A 359 11.90 -2.60 -14.46
CA PRO A 359 11.80 -1.52 -15.44
C PRO A 359 10.74 -0.47 -15.04
N GLY A 360 10.91 0.79 -15.48
CA GLY A 360 10.02 1.88 -15.08
C GLY A 360 8.57 1.71 -15.54
N GLU A 361 8.38 1.00 -16.65
CA GLU A 361 7.11 0.52 -17.17
C GLU A 361 6.47 -0.58 -16.29
N ASP A 362 7.27 -1.48 -15.71
CA ASP A 362 6.77 -2.54 -14.83
C ASP A 362 6.46 -2.04 -13.42
N ILE A 363 7.20 -1.03 -12.95
CA ILE A 363 6.80 -0.26 -11.76
C ILE A 363 5.42 0.37 -12.01
N LYS A 364 5.20 1.02 -13.17
CA LYS A 364 3.87 1.57 -13.53
C LYS A 364 2.79 0.48 -13.62
N ASN A 365 3.13 -0.74 -14.05
CA ASN A 365 2.20 -1.88 -14.10
C ASN A 365 1.69 -2.33 -12.72
N LEU A 366 2.33 -1.98 -11.60
CA LEU A 366 1.82 -2.31 -10.25
C LEU A 366 0.48 -1.63 -9.92
N GLN A 367 0.22 -0.46 -10.51
CA GLN A 367 -1.06 0.29 -10.41
C GLN A 367 -1.61 0.49 -8.98
N TYR A 368 -0.74 0.49 -7.94
CA TYR A 368 -1.14 0.53 -6.54
C TYR A 368 -0.27 1.50 -5.73
N ALA A 369 -0.83 2.67 -5.39
CA ALA A 369 -0.10 3.78 -4.80
C ALA A 369 0.66 3.47 -3.49
N PRO A 370 0.13 2.68 -2.53
CA PRO A 370 0.84 2.36 -1.28
C PRO A 370 2.15 1.59 -1.51
N LEU A 371 2.15 0.59 -2.40
CA LEU A 371 3.37 -0.13 -2.77
C LEU A 371 4.32 0.80 -3.55
N LEU A 372 3.82 1.54 -4.54
CA LEU A 372 4.61 2.48 -5.33
C LEU A 372 5.35 3.51 -4.46
N TYR A 373 4.73 4.01 -3.40
CA TYR A 373 5.38 4.89 -2.43
C TYR A 373 6.58 4.22 -1.77
N GLN A 374 6.45 2.96 -1.32
CA GLN A 374 7.54 2.22 -0.66
C GLN A 374 8.70 1.91 -1.63
N VAL A 375 8.40 1.55 -2.88
CA VAL A 375 9.42 1.33 -3.92
C VAL A 375 10.21 2.62 -4.16
N ASN A 376 9.52 3.74 -4.39
CA ASN A 376 10.17 5.04 -4.57
C ASN A 376 11.00 5.48 -3.34
N LYS A 377 10.49 5.21 -2.12
CA LYS A 377 11.22 5.49 -0.87
C LYS A 377 12.53 4.71 -0.78
N ARG A 378 12.51 3.41 -1.10
CA ARG A 378 13.71 2.55 -1.13
C ARG A 378 14.71 3.00 -2.20
N CYS A 379 14.26 3.29 -3.43
CA CYS A 379 15.15 3.72 -4.51
C CYS A 379 15.84 5.06 -4.19
N ARG A 380 15.12 6.04 -3.61
CA ARG A 380 15.73 7.31 -3.15
C ARG A 380 16.77 7.07 -2.06
N PHE A 381 16.41 6.29 -1.03
CA PHE A 381 17.35 5.95 0.03
C PHE A 381 18.64 5.32 -0.50
N LEU A 382 18.56 4.38 -1.45
CA LEU A 382 19.76 3.74 -2.01
C LEU A 382 20.66 4.73 -2.78
N LEU A 383 20.06 5.66 -3.54
CA LEU A 383 20.78 6.69 -4.29
C LEU A 383 21.41 7.78 -3.41
N ASP A 384 20.76 8.12 -2.28
CA ASP A 384 21.31 9.07 -1.32
C ASP A 384 22.37 8.40 -0.42
N PHE A 385 22.11 7.18 0.05
CA PHE A 385 23.05 6.41 0.88
C PHE A 385 24.30 5.99 0.10
N GLU A 386 24.24 5.82 -1.22
CA GLU A 386 25.44 5.69 -2.07
C GLU A 386 26.41 6.88 -1.90
N LYS A 387 25.91 8.10 -1.71
CA LYS A 387 26.74 9.30 -1.54
C LYS A 387 27.42 9.29 -0.16
N GLU A 388 26.67 8.97 0.89
CA GLU A 388 27.18 8.81 2.25
C GLU A 388 28.24 7.70 2.33
N VAL A 389 27.97 6.55 1.70
CA VAL A 389 28.92 5.43 1.62
C VAL A 389 30.18 5.83 0.84
N LYS A 390 30.07 6.56 -0.27
CA LYS A 390 31.25 7.08 -0.99
C LYS A 390 32.06 8.02 -0.10
N HIS A 391 31.42 9.00 0.55
CA HIS A 391 32.11 9.97 1.39
C HIS A 391 32.79 9.30 2.60
N ALA A 392 32.15 8.32 3.25
CA ALA A 392 32.75 7.57 4.35
C ALA A 392 33.95 6.69 3.93
N LEU A 393 34.07 6.35 2.63
CA LEU A 393 35.19 5.58 2.07
C LEU A 393 36.30 6.47 1.48
N GLU A 394 36.05 7.78 1.30
CA GLU A 394 37.04 8.72 0.76
C GLU A 394 38.26 8.83 1.68
N ASN A 395 39.46 8.68 1.09
CA ASN A 395 40.76 8.75 1.76
C ASN A 395 41.06 7.63 2.78
N LEU A 396 40.21 6.61 2.94
CA LEU A 396 40.56 5.42 3.72
C LEU A 396 41.76 4.67 3.09
N LYS A 397 42.63 4.09 3.92
CA LYS A 397 43.72 3.24 3.44
C LYS A 397 43.17 1.89 2.96
N PRO A 398 43.84 1.18 2.03
CA PRO A 398 43.36 -0.12 1.53
C PRO A 398 43.09 -1.18 2.60
N ASN A 399 43.81 -1.14 3.74
CA ASN A 399 43.61 -2.05 4.87
C ASN A 399 42.42 -1.63 5.76
N ASP A 400 42.09 -0.35 5.79
CA ASP A 400 41.07 0.26 6.65
C ASP A 400 39.70 0.29 5.93
N HIS A 401 39.70 0.08 4.60
CA HIS A 401 38.53 0.16 3.72
C HIS A 401 37.67 -1.13 3.81
N PRO A 402 36.45 -1.11 4.39
CA PRO A 402 35.68 -2.33 4.69
C PRO A 402 35.37 -3.20 3.46
N PHE A 403 35.18 -2.61 2.28
CA PHE A 403 34.93 -3.35 1.03
C PHE A 403 36.19 -3.66 0.20
N GLY A 404 37.38 -3.64 0.81
CA GLY A 404 38.63 -4.04 0.16
C GLY A 404 39.05 -3.17 -1.04
N GLY A 405 38.86 -1.85 -0.94
CA GLY A 405 39.16 -0.89 -2.01
C GLY A 405 38.15 -0.85 -3.17
N GLN A 406 37.01 -1.54 -3.05
CA GLN A 406 35.97 -1.53 -4.08
C GLN A 406 34.93 -0.41 -3.88
N SER A 407 34.56 0.25 -4.97
CA SER A 407 33.42 1.17 -5.01
C SER A 407 32.11 0.43 -4.72
N VAL A 408 31.29 0.99 -3.84
CA VAL A 408 29.91 0.58 -3.59
C VAL A 408 28.96 1.56 -4.28
N ASP A 409 27.96 1.04 -4.98
CA ASP A 409 26.92 1.78 -5.68
C ASP A 409 25.51 1.35 -5.21
N ALA A 410 24.47 2.10 -5.60
CA ALA A 410 23.08 1.81 -5.29
C ALA A 410 22.66 0.40 -5.78
N SER A 411 23.26 -0.11 -6.86
CA SER A 411 23.06 -1.49 -7.34
C SER A 411 23.56 -2.52 -6.33
N SER A 412 24.77 -2.34 -5.81
CA SER A 412 25.38 -3.23 -4.80
C SER A 412 24.66 -3.14 -3.45
N LEU A 413 24.29 -1.92 -3.02
CA LEU A 413 23.49 -1.68 -1.82
C LEU A 413 22.11 -2.32 -1.94
N GLY A 414 21.45 -2.13 -3.08
CA GLY A 414 20.15 -2.72 -3.39
C GLY A 414 20.20 -4.25 -3.36
N TRP A 415 21.18 -4.87 -4.03
CA TRP A 415 21.37 -6.33 -4.00
C TRP A 415 21.55 -6.83 -2.57
N ALA A 416 22.37 -6.17 -1.76
CA ALA A 416 22.65 -6.60 -0.39
C ALA A 416 21.46 -6.42 0.56
N MET A 417 20.72 -5.32 0.43
CA MET A 417 19.47 -5.08 1.15
C MET A 417 18.42 -6.15 0.79
N SER A 418 18.32 -6.52 -0.49
CA SER A 418 17.38 -7.53 -1.00
C SER A 418 17.72 -8.95 -0.55
N ALA A 419 19.01 -9.29 -0.59
CA ALA A 419 19.52 -10.56 -0.09
C ALA A 419 19.23 -10.71 1.41
N VAL A 420 19.27 -9.63 2.18
CA VAL A 420 18.90 -9.64 3.60
C VAL A 420 17.39 -9.65 3.82
N SER A 421 16.60 -8.80 3.14
CA SER A 421 15.15 -8.71 3.35
C SER A 421 14.43 -10.03 3.06
N SER A 422 14.91 -10.78 2.07
CA SER A 422 14.32 -12.04 1.63
C SER A 422 14.75 -13.28 2.44
N ARG A 423 15.82 -13.19 3.26
CA ARG A 423 16.50 -14.37 3.85
C ARG A 423 16.93 -14.23 5.31
N ALA A 424 16.89 -13.03 5.90
CA ALA A 424 17.29 -12.83 7.29
C ALA A 424 16.14 -13.11 8.25
N PHE A 425 16.44 -13.89 9.29
CA PHE A 425 15.52 -14.25 10.35
C PHE A 425 15.80 -13.38 11.59
N ARG A 426 14.74 -13.11 12.36
CA ARG A 426 14.82 -12.47 13.68
C ARG A 426 14.74 -13.56 14.75
N LEU A 427 15.82 -13.75 15.50
CA LEU A 427 15.91 -14.73 16.60
C LEU A 427 16.10 -14.03 17.94
N TYR A 428 15.66 -14.66 19.03
CA TYR A 428 15.78 -14.09 20.38
C TYR A 428 17.24 -14.02 20.82
N GLY A 429 17.73 -12.82 21.13
CA GLY A 429 19.04 -12.58 21.74
C GLY A 429 18.95 -12.25 23.23
N LYS A 430 19.85 -12.80 24.03
CA LYS A 430 20.14 -12.31 25.40
C LYS A 430 20.84 -10.94 25.29
N LYS A 431 20.44 -9.98 26.13
CA LYS A 431 21.04 -8.64 26.20
C LYS A 431 21.83 -8.46 27.50
N LEU A 432 23.04 -7.92 27.41
CA LEU A 432 23.90 -7.62 28.58
C LEU A 432 23.33 -6.58 29.57
N ARG A 433 22.25 -5.86 29.21
CA ARG A 433 21.63 -4.79 30.03
C ARG A 433 20.10 -4.68 29.85
N GLY A 434 19.36 -5.73 30.19
CA GLY A 434 17.91 -5.70 30.44
C GLY A 434 16.98 -5.52 29.22
N GLY A 435 16.23 -6.58 28.87
CA GLY A 435 15.26 -6.61 27.77
C GLY A 435 15.74 -7.40 26.55
N ASN A 436 14.90 -8.29 26.01
CA ASN A 436 15.25 -9.08 24.82
C ASN A 436 15.22 -8.20 23.56
N TYR A 437 16.12 -8.47 22.63
CA TYR A 437 16.05 -7.94 21.27
C TYR A 437 16.08 -9.08 20.25
N ASP A 438 15.30 -8.92 19.19
CA ASP A 438 15.32 -9.75 18.00
C ASP A 438 16.54 -9.41 17.15
N ILE A 439 17.57 -10.26 17.19
CA ILE A 439 18.80 -10.05 16.41
C ILE A 439 18.52 -10.52 14.97
N PRO A 440 18.65 -9.65 13.95
CA PRO A 440 18.54 -10.04 12.56
C PRO A 440 19.80 -10.80 12.11
N MET A 441 19.62 -12.01 11.59
CA MET A 441 20.71 -12.89 11.15
C MET A 441 20.30 -13.65 9.88
N MET A 442 21.20 -13.76 8.90
CA MET A 442 21.02 -14.71 7.81
C MET A 442 21.44 -16.09 8.29
N LEU A 443 20.62 -17.11 8.04
CA LEU A 443 20.81 -18.47 8.52
C LEU A 443 21.14 -19.39 7.35
N PRO A 444 22.43 -19.64 7.03
CA PRO A 444 22.82 -20.42 5.86
C PRO A 444 22.13 -21.78 5.81
N LEU A 445 21.69 -22.19 4.62
CA LEU A 445 20.96 -23.44 4.35
C LEU A 445 19.52 -23.48 4.91
N ILE A 446 19.25 -22.90 6.09
CA ILE A 446 17.88 -22.71 6.59
C ILE A 446 17.11 -21.75 5.68
N ASP A 447 17.77 -20.71 5.18
CA ASP A 447 17.25 -19.74 4.20
C ASP A 447 17.04 -20.31 2.77
N MET A 448 17.16 -21.64 2.60
CA MET A 448 16.80 -22.36 1.38
C MET A 448 15.48 -23.13 1.53
N CYS A 449 14.79 -23.07 2.67
CA CYS A 449 13.43 -23.57 2.81
C CYS A 449 12.44 -22.52 2.26
N ASN A 450 11.52 -22.94 1.39
CA ASN A 450 10.57 -22.01 0.74
C ASN A 450 9.38 -21.65 1.65
N HIS A 451 8.57 -20.66 1.23
CA HIS A 451 7.39 -20.24 1.99
C HIS A 451 6.21 -21.24 1.89
N SER A 452 5.55 -21.53 3.01
CA SER A 452 4.18 -22.05 3.03
C SER A 452 3.41 -21.60 4.28
N PHE A 453 2.15 -21.20 4.11
CA PHE A 453 1.23 -21.00 5.25
C PHE A 453 0.87 -22.31 5.98
N ASN A 454 1.03 -23.45 5.30
CA ASN A 454 0.95 -24.80 5.89
C ASN A 454 2.38 -25.39 5.85
N PRO A 455 3.27 -25.00 6.78
CA PRO A 455 4.65 -25.49 6.79
C PRO A 455 4.72 -26.97 7.16
N ASN A 456 5.76 -27.65 6.68
CA ASN A 456 6.11 -29.00 7.10
C ASN A 456 7.37 -29.03 7.99
N ALA A 457 8.08 -27.91 8.09
CA ALA A 457 9.24 -27.71 8.96
C ALA A 457 9.09 -26.42 9.79
N ALA A 458 9.76 -26.35 10.95
CA ALA A 458 9.83 -25.14 11.75
C ALA A 458 11.23 -24.93 12.35
N ILE A 459 11.58 -23.66 12.55
CA ILE A 459 12.77 -23.25 13.29
C ILE A 459 12.45 -23.32 14.79
N VAL A 460 13.33 -23.96 15.54
CA VAL A 460 13.32 -23.99 17.01
C VAL A 460 14.64 -23.42 17.50
N GLN A 461 14.57 -22.66 18.59
CA GLN A 461 15.72 -22.13 19.30
C GLN A 461 15.68 -22.68 20.73
N ASP A 462 16.77 -23.31 21.17
CA ASP A 462 16.82 -23.85 22.53
C ASP A 462 17.04 -22.73 23.56
N GLN A 463 16.42 -22.84 24.74
CA GLN A 463 16.58 -21.87 25.83
C GLN A 463 16.81 -22.56 27.17
N ASP A 464 17.68 -21.92 27.96
CA ASP A 464 18.28 -22.43 29.18
C ASP A 464 17.35 -23.24 30.11
N ASN A 465 17.83 -24.45 30.42
CA ASN A 465 17.60 -25.12 31.72
C ASN A 465 16.13 -25.45 32.07
N ARG A 466 15.20 -25.47 31.10
CA ARG A 466 13.80 -25.89 31.29
C ARG A 466 13.22 -26.84 30.24
N ASN A 467 14.00 -27.27 29.26
CA ASN A 467 13.53 -28.17 28.18
C ASN A 467 12.35 -27.58 27.36
N MET A 468 12.22 -26.25 27.36
CA MET A 468 11.15 -25.53 26.66
C MET A 468 11.59 -25.17 25.24
N LYS A 469 11.41 -26.10 24.30
CA LYS A 469 11.55 -25.83 22.87
C LYS A 469 10.58 -24.72 22.46
N MET A 470 11.08 -23.51 22.30
CA MET A 470 10.30 -22.39 21.77
C MET A 470 10.26 -22.49 20.25
N LEU A 471 9.03 -22.60 19.71
CA LEU A 471 8.76 -22.35 18.30
C LEU A 471 9.20 -20.92 17.98
N VAL A 472 10.17 -20.77 17.07
CA VAL A 472 10.56 -19.46 16.56
C VAL A 472 9.44 -18.99 15.65
N LYS A 473 8.52 -18.20 16.20
CA LYS A 473 7.66 -17.34 15.40
C LYS A 473 8.58 -16.44 14.58
N VAL A 474 8.46 -16.51 13.26
CA VAL A 474 9.23 -15.65 12.37
C VAL A 474 8.63 -14.24 12.43
N LEU A 475 9.14 -13.44 13.37
CA LEU A 475 8.60 -12.12 13.73
C LEU A 475 9.08 -11.03 12.76
N PHE A 476 8.48 -10.97 11.57
CA PHE A 476 8.66 -9.82 10.68
C PHE A 476 7.86 -8.60 11.14
N TYR A 477 8.41 -7.89 12.13
CA TYR A 477 8.13 -6.47 12.31
C TYR A 477 8.79 -5.67 11.18
N CYS A 478 8.07 -5.53 10.06
CA CYS A 478 8.26 -4.41 9.14
C CYS A 478 7.46 -3.23 9.71
N CYS A 479 8.13 -2.17 10.14
CA CYS A 479 7.57 -1.11 11.00
C CYS A 479 6.60 -0.13 10.30
N PHE A 480 5.80 -0.61 9.33
CA PHE A 480 4.83 0.18 8.58
C PHE A 480 3.34 -0.16 8.84
N PHE A 481 3.09 -0.98 9.87
CA PHE A 481 1.76 -1.27 10.40
C PHE A 481 1.78 -1.15 11.94
N ASN A 482 1.31 -0.02 12.47
CA ASN A 482 1.19 0.23 13.91
C ASN A 482 -0.02 -0.52 14.51
N VAL A 483 0.02 -1.86 14.48
CA VAL A 483 -1.09 -2.74 14.91
C VAL A 483 -0.59 -3.78 15.91
N ILE A 484 -0.48 -3.34 17.17
CA ILE A 484 -0.65 -4.06 18.47
C ILE A 484 0.15 -3.29 19.55
N PRO A 485 -0.45 -2.94 20.71
CA PRO A 485 0.28 -2.27 21.78
C PRO A 485 1.03 -3.24 22.71
N GLU A 486 2.14 -2.72 23.26
CA GLU A 486 2.73 -2.96 24.58
C GLU A 486 2.67 -4.35 25.25
N PHE A 487 3.86 -4.88 25.57
CA PHE A 487 4.07 -5.66 26.79
C PHE A 487 5.28 -5.10 27.56
N SER A 488 5.04 -4.08 28.40
CA SER A 488 6.05 -3.52 29.29
C SER A 488 6.01 -4.19 30.67
N ILE A 489 7.03 -5.00 30.98
CA ILE A 489 7.33 -5.46 32.33
C ILE A 489 8.82 -5.25 32.57
N GLY A 490 9.17 -4.56 33.66
CA GLY A 490 10.54 -4.46 34.14
C GLY A 490 10.60 -4.72 35.63
N ILE A 491 11.75 -5.23 36.12
CA ILE A 491 12.25 -5.07 37.49
C ILE A 491 13.69 -5.63 37.59
N ALA A 492 14.53 -4.90 38.33
CA ALA A 492 15.81 -5.30 38.93
C ALA A 492 16.97 -5.78 38.03
N VAL A 493 18.17 -5.72 38.63
CA VAL A 493 19.49 -6.05 38.06
C VAL A 493 20.17 -7.02 39.02
N GLU A 494 20.85 -8.03 38.48
CA GLU A 494 22.03 -8.63 39.11
C GLU A 494 22.94 -9.21 38.02
N ASP A 495 24.25 -9.01 38.14
CA ASP A 495 25.22 -9.37 37.10
C ASP A 495 25.59 -10.86 37.15
N LEU A 496 25.53 -11.56 36.01
CA LEU A 496 26.21 -12.83 35.84
C LEU A 496 26.63 -13.07 34.37
N LEU A 497 27.93 -13.21 34.15
CA LEU A 497 28.51 -13.59 32.85
C LEU A 497 28.17 -15.05 32.54
N ILE A 498 27.19 -15.24 31.65
CA ILE A 498 26.81 -16.56 31.11
C ILE A 498 26.62 -16.44 29.60
N GLU A 499 27.69 -16.71 28.86
CA GLU A 499 27.57 -17.22 27.49
C GLU A 499 26.99 -18.64 27.56
N ILE A 500 25.78 -18.84 27.02
CA ILE A 500 25.24 -20.19 26.79
C ILE A 500 24.70 -20.29 25.37
N LEU A 501 25.04 -21.43 24.80
CA LEU A 501 24.90 -21.88 23.42
C LEU A 501 23.44 -21.87 22.96
N LEU A 502 23.07 -20.90 22.12
CA LEU A 502 21.73 -20.80 21.51
C LEU A 502 21.70 -21.62 20.22
N SER A 503 21.58 -22.94 20.34
CA SER A 503 21.49 -23.81 19.16
C SER A 503 20.25 -23.50 18.30
N ILE A 504 20.48 -23.35 17.00
CA ILE A 504 19.44 -23.05 16.00
C ILE A 504 19.19 -24.32 15.20
N GLN A 505 17.99 -24.90 15.35
CA GLN A 505 17.61 -26.16 14.71
C GLN A 505 16.36 -25.99 13.85
N VAL A 506 16.26 -26.77 12.77
CA VAL A 506 15.03 -26.97 11.99
C VAL A 506 14.55 -28.39 12.24
N VAL A 507 13.27 -28.55 12.55
CA VAL A 507 12.62 -29.84 12.80
C VAL A 507 11.42 -30.04 11.89
N ALA A 508 11.10 -31.30 11.56
CA ALA A 508 9.91 -31.64 10.81
C ALA A 508 8.64 -31.51 11.68
N GLU A 509 7.76 -30.55 11.38
CA GLU A 509 6.47 -30.40 12.06
C GLU A 509 5.44 -31.42 11.57
N THR A 510 5.57 -31.89 10.33
CA THR A 510 4.78 -33.00 9.77
C THR A 510 5.70 -34.11 9.30
N GLU A 511 5.11 -35.20 8.84
CA GLU A 511 5.77 -36.11 7.89
C GLU A 511 6.09 -35.32 6.61
N ILE A 512 7.25 -35.58 6.00
CA ILE A 512 7.69 -34.98 4.72
C ILE A 512 7.99 -36.15 3.77
N LYS A 513 7.37 -36.18 2.59
CA LYS A 513 7.48 -37.33 1.69
C LYS A 513 8.67 -37.22 0.74
N GLU A 514 8.98 -38.32 0.08
CA GLU A 514 9.95 -38.32 -1.02
C GLU A 514 9.57 -37.30 -2.10
N ASN A 515 10.49 -36.39 -2.41
CA ASN A 515 10.37 -35.26 -3.32
C ASN A 515 9.49 -34.08 -2.85
N ASP A 516 8.96 -34.09 -1.62
CA ASP A 516 8.34 -32.89 -1.03
C ASP A 516 9.41 -31.82 -0.72
N GLY A 517 9.07 -30.55 -0.99
CA GLY A 517 9.88 -29.40 -0.58
C GLY A 517 9.80 -29.15 0.93
N LEU A 518 10.92 -28.79 1.56
CA LEU A 518 10.96 -28.30 2.94
C LEU A 518 10.48 -26.84 2.95
N ALA A 519 9.38 -26.58 3.65
CA ALA A 519 8.71 -25.29 3.68
C ALA A 519 8.54 -24.75 5.10
N LEU A 520 8.95 -23.50 5.29
CA LEU A 520 8.77 -22.71 6.51
C LEU A 520 7.62 -21.71 6.31
N ASN A 521 6.91 -21.36 7.38
CA ASN A 521 6.01 -20.22 7.35
C ASN A 521 6.80 -18.95 7.65
N TYR A 522 7.10 -18.16 6.62
CA TYR A 522 7.80 -16.87 6.78
C TYR A 522 6.99 -15.89 7.63
N GLY A 523 5.65 -16.03 7.69
CA GLY A 523 4.77 -15.17 8.47
C GLY A 523 3.45 -14.89 7.74
N CYS A 524 2.49 -14.36 8.49
CA CYS A 524 1.15 -13.96 8.02
C CYS A 524 1.20 -12.62 7.24
N LEU A 525 2.00 -12.55 6.18
CA LEU A 525 2.29 -11.32 5.44
C LEU A 525 1.28 -11.09 4.29
N ASN A 526 1.03 -9.83 3.97
CA ASN A 526 0.26 -9.45 2.79
C ASN A 526 1.13 -9.50 1.52
N ASN A 527 0.52 -9.37 0.34
CA ASN A 527 1.28 -9.42 -0.92
C ASN A 527 2.13 -8.16 -1.17
N ASP A 528 1.91 -7.06 -0.45
CA ASP A 528 2.83 -5.90 -0.51
C ASP A 528 4.20 -6.30 0.01
N LEU A 529 4.25 -6.94 1.18
CA LEU A 529 5.49 -7.39 1.81
C LEU A 529 6.13 -8.57 1.04
N PHE A 530 5.35 -9.55 0.57
CA PHE A 530 5.92 -10.64 -0.24
C PHE A 530 6.58 -10.13 -1.53
N LEU A 531 5.93 -9.21 -2.27
CA LEU A 531 6.53 -8.67 -3.49
C LEU A 531 7.69 -7.71 -3.19
N LEU A 532 7.58 -6.86 -2.15
CA LEU A 532 8.56 -5.82 -1.85
C LEU A 532 9.85 -6.35 -1.20
N ASP A 533 9.75 -7.39 -0.37
CA ASP A 533 10.89 -7.92 0.41
C ASP A 533 11.41 -9.28 -0.10
N TYR A 534 10.61 -10.09 -0.81
CA TYR A 534 10.97 -11.44 -1.27
C TYR A 534 10.89 -11.66 -2.79
N GLY A 535 10.07 -10.89 -3.50
CA GLY A 535 10.01 -10.89 -4.96
C GLY A 535 9.04 -11.92 -5.56
N PHE A 536 7.96 -12.25 -4.83
CA PHE A 536 6.88 -13.09 -5.34
C PHE A 536 5.51 -12.61 -4.85
N VAL A 537 4.45 -13.06 -5.51
CA VAL A 537 3.05 -12.80 -5.15
C VAL A 537 2.40 -14.13 -4.79
N ILE A 538 1.65 -14.21 -3.68
CA ILE A 538 0.91 -15.43 -3.33
C ILE A 538 -0.53 -15.32 -3.87
N PRO A 539 -0.98 -16.22 -4.76
CA PRO A 539 -2.37 -16.29 -5.20
C PRO A 539 -3.31 -16.64 -4.04
N SER A 540 -4.44 -15.95 -3.94
CA SER A 540 -5.47 -16.18 -2.90
C SER A 540 -4.93 -16.12 -1.46
N ASN A 541 -3.93 -15.27 -1.21
CA ASN A 541 -3.30 -15.08 0.09
C ASN A 541 -4.34 -14.60 1.14
N PRO A 542 -4.62 -15.39 2.20
CA PRO A 542 -5.62 -15.05 3.21
C PRO A 542 -5.22 -13.89 4.13
N TYR A 543 -3.97 -13.44 4.07
CA TYR A 543 -3.46 -12.27 4.79
C TYR A 543 -3.29 -11.04 3.88
N ASP A 544 -3.65 -11.13 2.58
CA ASP A 544 -3.57 -9.97 1.70
C ASP A 544 -4.63 -8.92 2.00
N SER A 545 -4.22 -7.66 1.95
CA SER A 545 -4.96 -6.52 2.48
C SER A 545 -4.83 -5.31 1.58
N ILE A 546 -5.78 -4.40 1.72
CA ILE A 546 -5.86 -3.13 1.00
C ILE A 546 -5.67 -2.02 2.01
N GLU A 547 -4.58 -1.28 1.88
CA GLU A 547 -4.35 -0.02 2.57
C GLU A 547 -5.27 1.08 2.01
N LEU A 548 -6.01 1.74 2.89
CA LEU A 548 -6.81 2.94 2.65
C LEU A 548 -6.38 4.05 3.62
N LYS A 549 -6.63 5.31 3.23
CA LYS A 549 -6.58 6.46 4.13
C LYS A 549 -7.94 6.63 4.80
N TYR A 550 -7.97 6.70 6.12
CA TYR A 550 -9.09 7.25 6.89
C TYR A 550 -9.16 8.75 6.59
N ASP A 551 -10.15 9.13 5.79
CA ASP A 551 -10.33 10.48 5.28
C ASP A 551 -11.81 10.84 5.35
N GLY A 552 -12.12 11.97 5.99
CA GLY A 552 -13.50 12.35 6.29
C GLY A 552 -14.36 12.50 5.05
N ALA A 553 -13.84 13.14 3.99
CA ALA A 553 -14.59 13.38 2.76
C ALA A 553 -14.84 12.08 1.98
N LEU A 554 -13.86 11.17 1.94
CA LEU A 554 -14.00 9.84 1.34
C LEU A 554 -15.05 8.99 2.07
N LEU A 555 -15.03 9.03 3.41
CA LEU A 555 -15.97 8.28 4.26
C LEU A 555 -17.39 8.84 4.17
N ASP A 556 -17.55 10.17 4.12
CA ASP A 556 -18.86 10.82 3.88
C ASP A 556 -19.40 10.48 2.49
N ALA A 557 -18.58 10.55 1.43
CA ALA A 557 -18.98 10.18 0.07
C ALA A 557 -19.41 8.70 -0.03
N ALA A 558 -18.64 7.78 0.54
CA ALA A 558 -18.99 6.36 0.58
C ALA A 558 -20.26 6.09 1.42
N SER A 559 -20.48 6.85 2.49
CA SER A 559 -21.68 6.74 3.33
C SER A 559 -22.93 7.24 2.60
N MET A 560 -22.84 8.36 1.87
CA MET A 560 -23.94 8.86 1.04
C MET A 560 -24.28 7.87 -0.08
N ALA A 561 -23.28 7.32 -0.78
CA ALA A 561 -23.48 6.26 -1.77
C ALA A 561 -24.08 4.97 -1.17
N ALA A 562 -23.84 4.70 0.11
CA ALA A 562 -24.46 3.62 0.88
C ALA A 562 -25.91 3.91 1.35
N GLY A 563 -26.43 5.12 1.10
CA GLY A 563 -27.77 5.56 1.48
C GLY A 563 -27.88 6.23 2.85
N VAL A 564 -26.76 6.63 3.48
CA VAL A 564 -26.76 7.43 4.73
C VAL A 564 -27.07 8.88 4.39
N SER A 565 -28.14 9.44 4.95
CA SER A 565 -28.65 10.77 4.56
C SER A 565 -27.84 11.96 5.10
N SER A 566 -27.06 11.77 6.16
CA SER A 566 -26.27 12.83 6.80
C SER A 566 -25.08 12.28 7.59
N PRO A 567 -24.10 11.64 6.94
CA PRO A 567 -22.83 11.28 7.58
C PRO A 567 -22.02 12.55 7.93
N ASN A 568 -21.11 12.45 8.91
CA ASN A 568 -20.31 13.57 9.38
C ASN A 568 -18.84 13.21 9.69
N PHE A 569 -18.24 12.32 8.92
CA PHE A 569 -16.83 11.90 9.08
C PHE A 569 -15.83 13.04 8.87
N ASN A 570 -16.15 14.03 8.04
CA ASN A 570 -15.35 15.25 7.86
C ASN A 570 -15.52 16.26 9.03
N ALA A 571 -16.64 16.19 9.77
CA ALA A 571 -16.94 17.07 10.90
C ALA A 571 -17.57 16.31 12.10
N PRO A 572 -16.84 15.35 12.71
CA PRO A 572 -17.38 14.54 13.79
C PRO A 572 -17.63 15.36 15.06
N SER A 573 -18.70 15.03 15.78
CA SER A 573 -19.09 15.66 17.05
C SER A 573 -17.98 15.52 18.10
N PRO A 574 -17.89 16.40 19.12
CA PRO A 574 -16.82 16.35 20.13
C PRO A 574 -16.66 14.97 20.82
N TRP A 575 -17.77 14.29 21.12
CA TRP A 575 -17.76 12.94 21.71
C TRP A 575 -17.35 11.84 20.71
N GLN A 576 -17.64 12.02 19.42
CA GLN A 576 -17.18 11.12 18.36
C GLN A 576 -15.65 11.28 18.21
N LYS A 577 -15.16 12.53 18.21
CA LYS A 577 -13.72 12.86 18.18
C LYS A 577 -12.95 12.24 19.36
N GLU A 578 -13.50 12.28 20.58
CA GLU A 578 -12.88 11.64 21.74
C GLU A 578 -12.62 10.14 21.50
N ILE A 579 -13.58 9.43 20.91
CA ILE A 579 -13.44 8.01 20.58
C ILE A 579 -12.50 7.80 19.37
N LEU A 580 -12.51 8.67 18.37
CA LEU A 580 -11.56 8.63 17.26
C LEU A 580 -10.11 8.85 17.73
N CYS A 581 -9.88 9.72 18.73
CA CYS A 581 -8.58 9.87 19.39
C CYS A 581 -8.15 8.58 20.12
N GLN A 582 -9.07 7.91 20.84
CA GLN A 582 -8.80 6.60 21.45
C GLN A 582 -8.47 5.51 20.41
N LEU A 583 -9.06 5.61 19.21
CA LEU A 583 -8.74 4.76 18.06
C LEU A 583 -7.48 5.21 17.28
N LYS A 584 -6.82 6.31 17.67
CA LYS A 584 -5.70 6.95 16.94
C LYS A 584 -6.05 7.33 15.49
N LEU A 585 -7.29 7.75 15.24
CA LEU A 585 -7.79 8.24 13.95
C LEU A 585 -8.07 9.77 13.95
N ASP A 586 -7.96 10.42 15.10
CA ASP A 586 -7.96 11.89 15.29
C ASP A 586 -6.94 12.21 16.41
N GLY A 587 -6.66 13.49 16.66
CA GLY A 587 -5.74 13.96 17.70
C GLY A 587 -4.29 14.20 17.24
N GLU A 588 -3.34 14.15 18.18
CA GLU A 588 -1.91 14.34 17.89
C GLU A 588 -1.30 13.09 17.24
N ALA A 589 -0.58 13.28 16.13
CA ALA A 589 0.05 12.21 15.31
C ALA A 589 -0.89 11.02 14.98
N PRO A 590 -2.03 11.25 14.29
CA PRO A 590 -3.03 10.22 14.04
C PRO A 590 -2.56 9.19 13.01
N LEU A 591 -2.86 7.92 13.27
CA LEU A 591 -2.59 6.78 12.39
C LEU A 591 -3.73 6.63 11.38
N LEU A 592 -3.82 7.56 10.42
CA LEU A 592 -4.89 7.57 9.41
C LEU A 592 -4.84 6.40 8.43
N LYS A 593 -3.75 5.64 8.35
CA LYS A 593 -3.69 4.38 7.60
C LYS A 593 -4.65 3.36 8.21
N VAL A 594 -5.55 2.76 7.42
CA VAL A 594 -6.46 1.67 7.83
C VAL A 594 -6.55 0.59 6.75
N CYS A 595 -6.96 -0.63 7.12
CA CYS A 595 -6.99 -1.78 6.19
C CYS A 595 -8.37 -2.44 5.99
N LEU A 596 -8.56 -2.97 4.77
CA LEU A 596 -9.62 -3.92 4.41
C LEU A 596 -8.98 -5.25 3.97
N GLY A 597 -9.56 -6.38 4.39
CA GLY A 597 -8.97 -7.70 4.17
C GLY A 597 -7.73 -7.98 5.03
N GLY A 598 -7.18 -9.18 4.86
CA GLY A 598 -6.16 -9.77 5.70
C GLY A 598 -6.77 -10.56 6.88
N SER A 599 -6.10 -10.55 8.03
CA SER A 599 -6.53 -11.31 9.23
C SER A 599 -7.90 -10.91 9.79
N GLU A 600 -8.38 -9.70 9.49
CA GLU A 600 -9.76 -9.26 9.72
C GLU A 600 -10.38 -8.80 8.39
N LEU A 601 -11.68 -9.00 8.18
CA LEU A 601 -12.36 -8.60 6.94
C LEU A 601 -12.38 -7.06 6.74
N VAL A 602 -12.47 -6.34 7.86
CA VAL A 602 -12.42 -4.88 8.00
C VAL A 602 -11.61 -4.64 9.27
N GLU A 603 -10.57 -3.82 9.23
CA GLU A 603 -9.78 -3.54 10.43
C GLU A 603 -10.67 -2.94 11.53
N GLY A 604 -10.59 -3.51 12.74
CA GLY A 604 -11.46 -3.11 13.84
C GLY A 604 -11.47 -1.63 14.18
N ARG A 605 -10.38 -0.87 13.91
CA ARG A 605 -10.36 0.60 14.09
C ARG A 605 -11.33 1.31 13.13
N LEU A 606 -11.29 0.97 11.85
CA LEU A 606 -12.21 1.51 10.85
C LEU A 606 -13.66 1.08 11.17
N LEU A 607 -13.87 -0.18 11.55
CA LEU A 607 -15.19 -0.68 11.94
C LEU A 607 -15.78 0.07 13.14
N ALA A 608 -14.99 0.31 14.18
CA ALA A 608 -15.41 1.07 15.35
C ALA A 608 -15.71 2.54 15.00
N ALA A 609 -14.85 3.18 14.20
CA ALA A 609 -15.06 4.56 13.75
C ALA A 609 -16.35 4.72 12.93
N LEU A 610 -16.60 3.82 11.96
CA LEU A 610 -17.84 3.80 11.19
C LEU A 610 -19.07 3.62 12.10
N ARG A 611 -19.04 2.66 13.02
CA ARG A 611 -20.12 2.41 13.99
C ARG A 611 -20.42 3.64 14.85
N VAL A 612 -19.39 4.32 15.36
CA VAL A 612 -19.48 5.50 16.25
C VAL A 612 -19.95 6.76 15.53
N VAL A 613 -19.49 7.00 14.31
CA VAL A 613 -19.88 8.20 13.54
C VAL A 613 -21.30 8.06 12.98
N LEU A 614 -21.70 6.85 12.56
CA LEU A 614 -23.05 6.53 12.07
C LEU A 614 -24.06 6.21 13.19
N ALA A 615 -23.80 6.62 14.44
CA ALA A 615 -24.68 6.38 15.58
C ALA A 615 -25.49 7.64 15.96
N ASP A 616 -26.81 7.50 16.05
CA ASP A 616 -27.74 8.61 16.36
C ASP A 616 -27.66 9.08 17.83
N ASP A 617 -27.16 8.24 18.75
CA ASP A 617 -27.15 8.49 20.20
C ASP A 617 -25.83 8.12 20.88
N ILE A 618 -25.31 9.07 21.66
CA ILE A 618 -24.12 8.93 22.51
C ILE A 618 -24.30 7.88 23.61
N GLU A 619 -25.49 7.74 24.21
CA GLU A 619 -25.64 6.78 25.31
C GLU A 619 -25.53 5.33 24.83
N THR A 620 -26.06 4.98 23.65
CA THR A 620 -25.91 3.63 23.08
C THR A 620 -24.44 3.26 22.87
N VAL A 621 -23.62 4.22 22.43
CA VAL A 621 -22.17 4.06 22.20
C VAL A 621 -21.43 3.93 23.52
N GLN A 622 -21.66 4.82 24.49
CA GLN A 622 -21.02 4.79 25.81
C GLN A 622 -21.35 3.52 26.62
N LYS A 623 -22.45 2.83 26.29
CA LYS A 623 -22.83 1.53 26.89
C LYS A 623 -22.11 0.32 26.27
N GLN A 624 -21.32 0.49 25.20
CA GLN A 624 -20.51 -0.59 24.61
C GLN A 624 -19.04 -0.53 25.03
N ASP A 625 -18.41 -1.69 25.19
CA ASP A 625 -16.96 -1.80 25.23
C ASP A 625 -16.34 -1.51 23.85
N LEU A 626 -15.18 -0.83 23.83
CA LEU A 626 -14.53 -0.42 22.58
C LEU A 626 -14.02 -1.62 21.76
N ASN A 627 -13.63 -2.73 22.40
CA ASN A 627 -13.22 -3.95 21.69
C ASN A 627 -14.42 -4.65 21.04
N LYS A 628 -15.60 -4.60 21.68
CA LYS A 628 -16.88 -5.01 21.07
C LYS A 628 -17.21 -4.15 19.85
N LEU A 629 -17.02 -2.82 19.90
CA LEU A 629 -17.17 -1.91 18.76
C LEU A 629 -16.14 -2.17 17.65
N LYS A 630 -14.93 -2.64 17.99
CA LYS A 630 -13.91 -3.06 17.01
C LYS A 630 -14.15 -4.45 16.41
N SER A 631 -15.03 -5.28 16.98
CA SER A 631 -15.16 -6.69 16.57
C SER A 631 -16.15 -6.93 15.42
N MET A 632 -15.71 -7.62 14.37
CA MET A 632 -16.57 -8.21 13.32
C MET A 632 -17.42 -9.40 13.80
N SER A 633 -17.23 -9.87 15.03
CA SER A 633 -17.97 -10.99 15.64
C SER A 633 -19.07 -10.55 16.61
N ALA A 634 -19.11 -9.26 16.99
CA ALA A 634 -20.22 -8.69 17.74
C ALA A 634 -21.44 -8.55 16.83
N GLU A 635 -22.57 -9.18 17.18
CA GLU A 635 -23.81 -9.04 16.42
C GLU A 635 -24.43 -7.66 16.66
N ALA A 636 -24.33 -6.78 15.66
CA ALA A 636 -24.99 -5.47 15.59
C ALA A 636 -24.95 -4.65 16.91
N PRO A 637 -23.74 -4.28 17.41
CA PRO A 637 -23.57 -3.75 18.76
C PRO A 637 -24.28 -2.42 19.05
N LEU A 638 -24.67 -1.68 18.01
CA LEU A 638 -25.45 -0.43 18.08
C LEU A 638 -26.81 -0.56 17.35
N GLY A 639 -27.30 -1.78 17.14
CA GLY A 639 -28.53 -2.07 16.40
C GLY A 639 -28.32 -2.37 14.92
N ILE A 640 -29.30 -3.05 14.31
CA ILE A 640 -29.17 -3.61 12.95
C ILE A 640 -29.03 -2.50 11.89
N ALA A 641 -29.76 -1.40 12.00
CA ALA A 641 -29.71 -0.29 11.06
C ALA A 641 -28.30 0.36 10.97
N ASN A 642 -27.65 0.61 12.11
CA ASN A 642 -26.27 1.11 12.17
C ASN A 642 -25.30 0.10 11.52
N GLU A 643 -25.39 -1.18 11.89
CA GLU A 643 -24.53 -2.24 11.34
C GLU A 643 -24.70 -2.42 9.81
N LEU A 644 -25.94 -2.27 9.30
CA LEU A 644 -26.24 -2.26 7.87
C LEU A 644 -25.65 -1.03 7.16
N ALA A 645 -25.75 0.16 7.75
CA ALA A 645 -25.14 1.39 7.21
C ALA A 645 -23.60 1.27 7.16
N VAL A 646 -22.99 0.76 8.23
CA VAL A 646 -21.55 0.49 8.33
C VAL A 646 -21.09 -0.47 7.23
N PHE A 647 -21.72 -1.64 7.08
CA PHE A 647 -21.31 -2.60 6.06
C PHE A 647 -21.56 -2.11 4.63
N ARG A 648 -22.64 -1.38 4.36
CA ARG A 648 -22.86 -0.74 3.05
C ARG A 648 -21.81 0.33 2.75
N THR A 649 -21.41 1.13 3.75
CA THR A 649 -20.36 2.14 3.62
C THR A 649 -19.01 1.49 3.26
N VAL A 650 -18.64 0.37 3.89
CA VAL A 650 -17.42 -0.36 3.50
C VAL A 650 -17.53 -0.95 2.10
N ILE A 651 -18.71 -1.47 1.68
CA ILE A 651 -18.91 -1.93 0.30
C ILE A 651 -18.74 -0.76 -0.70
N ALA A 652 -19.21 0.45 -0.38
CA ALA A 652 -18.99 1.63 -1.21
C ALA A 652 -17.50 2.04 -1.26
N LEU A 653 -16.77 2.02 -0.13
CA LEU A 653 -15.31 2.23 -0.11
C LEU A 653 -14.59 1.21 -1.01
N CYS A 654 -15.03 -0.05 -1.03
CA CYS A 654 -14.48 -1.07 -1.92
C CYS A 654 -14.75 -0.78 -3.41
N VAL A 655 -15.94 -0.27 -3.77
CA VAL A 655 -16.23 0.15 -5.15
C VAL A 655 -15.32 1.30 -5.59
N ILE A 656 -15.11 2.30 -4.71
CA ILE A 656 -14.19 3.42 -4.97
C ILE A 656 -12.75 2.90 -5.10
N ALA A 657 -12.31 2.01 -4.21
CA ALA A 657 -10.99 1.38 -4.26
C ALA A 657 -10.73 0.60 -5.55
N LEU A 658 -11.72 -0.14 -6.05
CA LEU A 658 -11.66 -0.80 -7.38
C LEU A 658 -11.61 0.23 -8.51
N GLY A 659 -12.34 1.34 -8.39
CA GLY A 659 -12.42 2.42 -9.38
C GLY A 659 -11.10 3.14 -9.68
N HIS A 660 -10.10 3.02 -8.80
CA HIS A 660 -8.72 3.51 -9.00
C HIS A 660 -7.84 2.58 -9.86
N PHE A 661 -8.21 1.31 -10.05
CA PHE A 661 -7.49 0.43 -10.98
C PHE A 661 -7.99 0.69 -12.41
N PRO A 662 -7.11 1.05 -13.36
CA PRO A 662 -7.52 1.36 -14.74
C PRO A 662 -7.90 0.13 -15.56
N THR A 663 -7.57 -1.09 -15.12
CA THR A 663 -7.94 -2.35 -15.77
C THR A 663 -8.82 -3.23 -14.89
N LYS A 664 -9.66 -4.06 -15.51
CA LYS A 664 -10.43 -5.14 -14.86
C LYS A 664 -9.55 -6.39 -14.65
N ILE A 665 -10.07 -7.44 -14.01
CA ILE A 665 -9.31 -8.69 -13.80
C ILE A 665 -9.16 -9.47 -15.13
N MET A 666 -10.25 -9.64 -15.89
CA MET A 666 -10.23 -10.35 -17.18
C MET A 666 -9.26 -9.73 -18.22
N GLU A 667 -9.08 -8.40 -18.16
CA GLU A 667 -8.14 -7.67 -19.01
C GLU A 667 -6.69 -8.00 -18.64
N ASP A 668 -6.39 -8.12 -17.34
CA ASP A 668 -5.08 -8.50 -16.82
C ASP A 668 -4.74 -9.97 -17.08
N GLU A 669 -5.71 -10.87 -16.90
CA GLU A 669 -5.60 -12.29 -17.27
C GLU A 669 -5.32 -12.44 -18.79
N SER A 670 -5.97 -11.62 -19.62
CA SER A 670 -5.68 -11.53 -21.06
C SER A 670 -4.30 -10.92 -21.36
N LEU A 671 -3.73 -10.10 -20.48
CA LEU A 671 -2.35 -9.61 -20.66
C LEU A 671 -1.33 -10.70 -20.31
N LEU A 672 -1.52 -11.43 -19.20
CA LEU A 672 -0.67 -12.56 -18.82
C LEU A 672 -0.65 -13.65 -19.93
N SER A 673 -1.79 -13.95 -20.54
CA SER A 673 -1.89 -14.96 -21.59
C SER A 673 -1.11 -14.65 -22.88
N LYS A 674 -0.53 -13.45 -23.02
CA LYS A 674 0.22 -13.04 -24.22
C LYS A 674 1.72 -13.37 -24.15
N GLY A 675 2.22 -13.78 -22.98
CA GLY A 675 3.65 -13.97 -22.72
C GLY A 675 4.35 -12.62 -22.51
N VAL A 676 4.60 -12.28 -21.25
CA VAL A 676 5.25 -11.03 -20.82
C VAL A 676 6.59 -11.34 -20.13
N SER A 677 7.32 -10.32 -19.66
CA SER A 677 8.52 -10.55 -18.83
C SER A 677 8.14 -10.97 -17.41
N ASP A 678 9.05 -11.63 -16.69
CA ASP A 678 8.89 -12.03 -15.29
C ASP A 678 8.46 -10.85 -14.38
N SER A 679 8.99 -9.64 -14.63
CA SER A 679 8.65 -8.42 -13.90
C SER A 679 7.28 -7.85 -14.27
N THR A 680 6.91 -7.87 -15.56
CA THR A 680 5.56 -7.52 -16.00
C THR A 680 4.54 -8.51 -15.43
N GLU A 681 4.84 -9.81 -15.44
CA GLU A 681 3.98 -10.86 -14.91
C GLU A 681 3.73 -10.64 -13.40
N LEU A 682 4.78 -10.50 -12.59
CA LEU A 682 4.65 -10.23 -11.16
C LEU A 682 3.85 -8.94 -10.88
N ALA A 683 4.08 -7.88 -11.66
CA ALA A 683 3.33 -6.63 -11.51
C ALA A 683 1.84 -6.78 -11.83
N ILE A 684 1.48 -7.56 -12.86
CA ILE A 684 0.10 -7.84 -13.24
C ILE A 684 -0.57 -8.80 -12.24
N GLN A 685 0.10 -9.90 -11.87
CA GLN A 685 -0.37 -10.84 -10.84
C GLN A 685 -0.67 -10.12 -9.52
N PHE A 686 0.20 -9.20 -9.10
CA PHE A 686 0.00 -8.39 -7.90
C PHE A 686 -1.30 -7.58 -7.94
N ARG A 687 -1.55 -6.81 -9.01
CA ARG A 687 -2.78 -6.00 -9.12
C ARG A 687 -4.04 -6.86 -9.30
N ILE A 688 -3.93 -8.07 -9.87
CA ILE A 688 -5.01 -9.07 -9.84
C ILE A 688 -5.33 -9.50 -8.40
N GLN A 689 -4.33 -9.80 -7.57
CA GLN A 689 -4.56 -10.18 -6.17
C GLN A 689 -5.19 -9.05 -5.37
N LYS A 690 -4.73 -7.80 -5.56
CA LYS A 690 -5.35 -6.63 -4.90
C LYS A 690 -6.81 -6.43 -5.31
N LYS A 691 -7.14 -6.50 -6.60
CA LYS A 691 -8.55 -6.45 -7.05
C LYS A 691 -9.38 -7.60 -6.47
N SER A 692 -8.83 -8.82 -6.44
CA SER A 692 -9.48 -9.99 -5.82
C SER A 692 -9.75 -9.80 -4.32
N ALA A 693 -8.79 -9.27 -3.56
CA ALA A 693 -8.95 -9.00 -2.13
C ALA A 693 -10.09 -8.00 -1.84
N ILE A 694 -10.21 -6.92 -2.64
CA ILE A 694 -11.34 -5.98 -2.52
C ILE A 694 -12.67 -6.69 -2.81
N ILE A 695 -12.73 -7.48 -3.88
CA ILE A 695 -13.94 -8.22 -4.29
C ILE A 695 -14.36 -9.22 -3.21
N ASP A 696 -13.43 -9.90 -2.54
CA ASP A 696 -13.78 -10.83 -1.45
C ASP A 696 -14.22 -10.12 -0.16
N VAL A 697 -13.72 -8.92 0.14
CA VAL A 697 -14.28 -8.06 1.20
C VAL A 697 -15.73 -7.69 0.86
N MET A 698 -16.00 -7.18 -0.35
CA MET A 698 -17.36 -6.85 -0.81
C MET A 698 -18.29 -8.05 -0.76
N ARG A 699 -17.85 -9.21 -1.26
CA ARG A 699 -18.62 -10.46 -1.33
C ARG A 699 -19.04 -10.93 0.05
N ASN A 700 -18.14 -10.89 1.04
CA ASN A 700 -18.44 -11.35 2.40
C ASN A 700 -19.27 -10.33 3.20
N LEU A 701 -19.06 -9.03 3.01
CA LEU A 701 -19.93 -7.99 3.59
C LEU A 701 -21.34 -8.04 2.99
N THR A 702 -21.47 -8.24 1.67
CA THR A 702 -22.78 -8.37 1.00
C THR A 702 -23.58 -9.56 1.53
N ARG A 703 -22.92 -10.70 1.82
CA ARG A 703 -23.55 -11.84 2.50
C ARG A 703 -24.05 -11.48 3.90
N ARG A 704 -23.27 -10.73 4.69
CA ARG A 704 -23.65 -10.25 6.03
C ARG A 704 -24.83 -9.27 5.98
N VAL A 705 -24.82 -8.31 5.04
CA VAL A 705 -25.92 -7.37 4.80
C VAL A 705 -27.23 -8.11 4.47
N LYS A 706 -27.19 -9.10 3.56
CA LYS A 706 -28.36 -9.93 3.22
C LYS A 706 -28.89 -10.74 4.41
N LEU A 707 -28.02 -11.20 5.33
CA LEU A 707 -28.38 -11.94 6.55
C LEU A 707 -28.93 -11.04 7.67
N LEU A 708 -28.47 -9.79 7.79
CA LEU A 708 -28.96 -8.83 8.77
C LEU A 708 -30.33 -8.23 8.37
N ALA A 709 -30.51 -7.90 7.09
CA ALA A 709 -31.78 -7.37 6.59
C ALA A 709 -32.96 -8.37 6.70
N SER A 710 -32.69 -9.68 6.58
CA SER A 710 -33.70 -10.72 6.81
C SER A 710 -34.06 -10.90 8.29
N LYS A 711 -33.12 -10.63 9.21
CA LYS A 711 -33.41 -10.55 10.65
C LYS A 711 -34.26 -9.32 10.99
N GLU A 712 -33.88 -8.15 10.48
CA GLU A 712 -34.60 -6.88 10.70
C GLU A 712 -36.06 -6.96 10.26
N THR A 713 -36.30 -7.51 9.06
CA THR A 713 -37.66 -7.71 8.53
C THR A 713 -38.47 -8.75 9.30
N ALA A 714 -37.84 -9.76 9.92
CA ALA A 714 -38.51 -10.68 10.82
C ALA A 714 -38.89 -10.01 12.17
N THR A 715 -37.98 -9.23 12.77
CA THR A 715 -38.26 -8.46 14.00
C THR A 715 -39.23 -7.30 13.80
N ALA A 716 -39.52 -6.91 12.56
CA ALA A 716 -40.55 -5.92 12.22
C ALA A 716 -41.93 -6.54 11.90
N GLN A 717 -42.07 -7.88 11.96
CA GLN A 717 -43.31 -8.62 11.66
C GLN A 717 -43.85 -9.46 12.83
N GLY A 718 -43.10 -9.58 13.93
CA GLY A 718 -43.52 -10.20 15.19
C GLY A 718 -43.83 -9.18 16.28
#